data_AF-A0A7V4ZE11-F1
#
_entry.id   AF-A0A7V4ZE11-F1
#
_cell.length_a   1.000
_cell.length_b   1.000
_cell.length_c   1.000
_cell.angle_alpha   90.00
_cell.angle_beta   90.00
_cell.angle_gamma   90.00
#
_symmetry.space_group_name_H-M   'P 1'
#
loop_
_entity.id
_entity.type
_entity.pdbx_description
1 polymer ?
#
loop_
_entity_poly.entity_id
_entity_poly.type
_entity_poly.pdbx_seq_one_letter_code
_entity_poly.pdbx_strand_id
1 'polypeptide(L)'
;MRPQTRILTAVLLAALLGATLLGVYVFAQGKPTPHPIAGREQCLMCHPTSKLPADHANRPEASCVFCHPEAPAQASPTPGTPAGAAPQTPHPIAGREQCLMCHPTSKLPADHANRAEATCTACHPEASAQPPMPPQAPQTPHPIAGREQCLMCHPTSKLPADHANRAEATCTACHPEAAAPTPQPTPTGPMTDEGCLACHAKPGLSYTFPGCGETVSLTVDQAALSQSVHGKAGITCTGCHTNITGYPHPKLEAQDCRAFTVSRAEACATCHAEITEAQHDSIHYRLLREGNRDVPTCVECHGGHDITPPGEPRYKLSQTCGQDGCHTSILDTYAKSAHGSVIAAQQDNPYVPVCEDCHGAHEMPDPRTGEFRAASPELCATCHTDPNVVARYGLSTDVYRDYRDGIHAQLREKDPNAQTPVCTDCHGVHDVKGLRKSTLAASETCAHCHTAIYGEYKQGVHGEALITGNPDVPGCTYCHGAHKIPDPNTPQFRIGQPDLCASCHSDAALMAKYGLSHDVYVTYTQEFHGMTVQLYKTKWPSASIYCYEAVCTDCHGIHEIRSHTDPKSSVHPDNLIYACRKCHPDAPAQFASAWAGHYKVTRERAPLTYYVNLFYTILIPLVIGAMAFFVLTDIGRRIVNHFKRGKAS
;
A
#
# COMPACT_ATOMS: atom_id res chain seq x y z
N MET A 1 -33.93 -18.95 -73.56
CA MET A 1 -33.39 -19.10 -72.19
C MET A 1 -34.53 -19.43 -71.24
N ARG A 2 -34.34 -20.45 -70.39
CA ARG A 2 -35.40 -21.25 -69.74
C ARG A 2 -36.03 -20.60 -68.50
N PRO A 3 -37.25 -21.02 -68.09
CA PRO A 3 -38.11 -20.33 -67.11
C PRO A 3 -37.77 -20.57 -65.63
N GLN A 4 -36.57 -21.06 -65.30
CA GLN A 4 -36.22 -21.44 -63.91
C GLN A 4 -35.58 -20.33 -63.07
N THR A 5 -35.24 -19.18 -63.66
CA THR A 5 -34.61 -18.05 -62.93
C THR A 5 -35.59 -17.05 -62.31
N ARG A 6 -36.91 -17.18 -62.56
CA ARG A 6 -37.93 -16.26 -62.01
C ARG A 6 -38.53 -16.70 -60.67
N ILE A 7 -38.35 -17.96 -60.27
CA ILE A 7 -38.89 -18.48 -59.00
C ILE A 7 -37.95 -18.18 -57.83
N LEU A 8 -36.63 -18.17 -58.04
CA LEU A 8 -35.67 -17.85 -56.97
C LEU A 8 -35.69 -16.36 -56.57
N THR A 9 -36.04 -15.44 -57.47
CA THR A 9 -36.12 -14.00 -57.17
C THR A 9 -37.41 -13.62 -56.44
N ALA A 10 -38.50 -14.35 -56.66
CA ALA A 10 -39.79 -14.09 -56.00
C ALA A 10 -39.83 -14.53 -54.53
N VAL A 11 -39.09 -15.59 -54.17
CA VAL A 11 -39.02 -16.10 -52.78
C VAL A 11 -38.13 -15.20 -51.90
N LEU A 12 -37.10 -14.58 -52.47
CA LEU A 12 -36.19 -13.66 -51.75
C LEU A 12 -36.79 -12.28 -51.46
N LEU A 13 -37.78 -11.82 -52.24
CA LEU A 13 -38.47 -10.54 -52.01
C LEU A 13 -39.63 -10.64 -51.01
N ALA A 14 -40.24 -11.82 -50.85
CA ALA A 14 -41.30 -12.05 -49.86
C ALA A 14 -40.77 -12.14 -48.41
N ALA A 15 -39.50 -12.48 -48.21
CA ALA A 15 -38.86 -12.56 -46.90
C ALA A 15 -38.42 -11.18 -46.33
N LEU A 16 -38.42 -10.12 -47.14
CA LEU A 16 -37.95 -8.78 -46.75
C LEU A 16 -39.09 -7.76 -46.51
N LEU A 17 -40.35 -8.10 -46.83
CA LEU A 17 -41.51 -7.18 -46.69
C LEU A 17 -42.44 -7.49 -45.51
N GLY A 18 -42.14 -8.53 -44.72
CA GLY A 18 -42.94 -8.94 -43.55
C GLY A 18 -42.58 -8.28 -42.23
N ALA A 19 -41.66 -7.30 -42.19
CA ALA A 19 -41.11 -6.75 -40.95
C ALA A 19 -41.49 -5.29 -40.63
N THR A 20 -42.43 -4.68 -41.36
CA THR A 20 -42.87 -3.31 -41.07
C THR A 20 -44.36 -3.19 -41.30
N LEU A 21 -45.17 -3.46 -40.26
CA LEU A 21 -46.52 -2.91 -40.06
C LEU A 21 -47.11 -3.49 -38.76
N LEU A 22 -46.87 -2.82 -37.63
CA LEU A 22 -47.93 -2.54 -36.64
C LEU A 22 -47.40 -1.55 -35.61
N GLY A 23 -47.85 -0.31 -35.71
CA GLY A 23 -47.68 0.72 -34.70
C GLY A 23 -49.04 1.21 -34.21
N VAL A 24 -49.05 1.54 -32.91
CA VAL A 24 -49.84 2.58 -32.23
C VAL A 24 -51.24 2.20 -31.72
N TYR A 25 -51.37 2.19 -30.38
CA TYR A 25 -52.48 2.84 -29.68
C TYR A 25 -51.95 3.56 -28.42
N VAL A 26 -52.37 4.82 -28.25
CA VAL A 26 -52.01 5.77 -27.20
C VAL A 26 -53.16 5.85 -26.20
N PHE A 27 -52.87 6.02 -24.90
CA PHE A 27 -53.67 6.85 -24.00
C PHE A 27 -52.77 7.59 -23.00
N ALA A 28 -52.99 8.91 -22.92
CA ALA A 28 -52.38 9.85 -21.98
C ALA A 28 -53.21 9.95 -20.67
N GLN A 29 -52.64 10.48 -19.58
CA GLN A 29 -53.16 11.60 -18.76
C GLN A 29 -52.26 11.88 -17.52
N GLY A 30 -52.06 13.17 -17.21
CA GLY A 30 -51.59 13.69 -15.91
C GLY A 30 -50.19 14.32 -15.87
N LYS A 31 -50.08 15.67 -15.90
CA LYS A 31 -48.83 16.42 -15.67
C LYS A 31 -48.77 17.00 -14.25
N PRO A 32 -47.61 16.92 -13.57
CA PRO A 32 -47.15 17.95 -12.63
C PRO A 32 -45.91 18.70 -13.17
N THR A 33 -45.75 19.95 -12.79
CA THR A 33 -44.64 20.82 -13.22
C THR A 33 -43.29 20.42 -12.58
N PRO A 34 -42.23 20.22 -13.37
CA PRO A 34 -40.93 19.77 -12.88
C PRO A 34 -40.09 20.91 -12.28
N HIS A 35 -39.29 20.57 -11.27
CA HIS A 35 -38.14 21.36 -10.83
C HIS A 35 -36.87 20.50 -10.92
N PRO A 36 -35.69 21.08 -11.14
CA PRO A 36 -34.44 20.32 -11.21
C PRO A 36 -34.03 19.74 -9.85
N ILE A 37 -33.30 18.63 -9.89
CA ILE A 37 -32.68 17.98 -8.73
C ILE A 37 -31.35 18.70 -8.45
N ALA A 38 -31.24 19.42 -7.33
CA ALA A 38 -30.01 20.10 -6.95
C ALA A 38 -28.86 19.10 -6.75
N GLY A 39 -27.71 19.34 -7.39
CA GLY A 39 -26.54 18.44 -7.32
C GLY A 39 -26.51 17.34 -8.39
N ARG A 40 -27.50 17.28 -9.29
CA ARG A 40 -27.54 16.30 -10.40
C ARG A 40 -26.30 16.39 -11.30
N GLU A 41 -25.74 17.58 -11.47
CA GLU A 41 -24.50 17.77 -12.23
C GLU A 41 -23.31 16.97 -11.67
N GLN A 42 -23.25 16.73 -10.36
CA GLN A 42 -22.14 15.98 -9.74
C GLN A 42 -22.25 14.47 -10.00
N CYS A 43 -23.47 13.93 -10.05
CA CYS A 43 -23.70 12.51 -10.34
C CYS A 43 -23.51 12.19 -11.84
N LEU A 44 -23.80 13.15 -12.72
CA LEU A 44 -23.63 13.01 -14.17
C LEU A 44 -22.15 13.04 -14.60
N MET A 45 -21.23 13.38 -13.70
CA MET A 45 -19.79 13.24 -13.93
C MET A 45 -19.35 11.77 -14.07
N CYS A 46 -20.10 10.83 -13.47
CA CYS A 46 -19.75 9.41 -13.44
C CYS A 46 -20.82 8.48 -14.06
N HIS A 47 -22.03 8.99 -14.31
CA HIS A 47 -23.14 8.18 -14.85
C HIS A 47 -23.82 8.83 -16.07
N PRO A 48 -24.09 8.07 -17.15
CA PRO A 48 -24.79 8.59 -18.32
C PRO A 48 -26.24 8.95 -17.99
N THR A 49 -26.75 9.99 -18.66
CA THR A 49 -28.09 10.59 -18.44
C THR A 49 -29.25 9.60 -18.51
N SER A 50 -29.08 8.45 -19.17
CA SER A 50 -30.08 7.39 -19.32
C SER A 50 -30.35 6.58 -18.04
N LYS A 51 -29.49 6.69 -17.02
CA LYS A 51 -29.61 5.95 -15.74
C LYS A 51 -30.04 6.84 -14.56
N LEU A 52 -30.11 8.16 -14.74
CA LEU A 52 -30.51 9.13 -13.72
C LEU A 52 -31.76 9.92 -14.16
N PRO A 53 -32.90 9.77 -13.47
CA PRO A 53 -34.12 10.51 -13.75
C PRO A 53 -33.88 12.03 -13.74
N ALA A 54 -34.59 12.76 -14.60
CA ALA A 54 -34.45 14.22 -14.66
C ALA A 54 -35.11 14.95 -13.49
N ASP A 55 -36.11 14.31 -12.89
CA ASP A 55 -36.94 14.82 -11.80
C ASP A 55 -37.48 13.64 -10.95
N HIS A 56 -38.36 13.95 -10.01
CA HIS A 56 -38.94 12.99 -9.07
C HIS A 56 -40.32 12.47 -9.50
N ALA A 57 -40.69 12.54 -10.78
CA ALA A 57 -42.00 12.10 -11.25
C ALA A 57 -42.29 10.62 -10.89
N ASN A 58 -43.51 10.35 -10.41
CA ASN A 58 -44.03 9.02 -10.03
C ASN A 58 -43.35 8.34 -8.81
N ARG A 59 -42.75 9.09 -7.88
CA ARG A 59 -42.22 8.51 -6.63
C ARG A 59 -43.18 8.64 -5.44
N PRO A 60 -43.28 7.61 -4.57
CA PRO A 60 -44.09 7.66 -3.37
C PRO A 60 -43.44 8.52 -2.27
N GLU A 61 -44.25 9.27 -1.54
CA GLU A 61 -43.87 10.29 -0.56
C GLU A 61 -42.94 9.78 0.55
N ALA A 62 -43.04 8.50 0.91
CA ALA A 62 -42.17 7.84 1.89
C ALA A 62 -40.69 7.75 1.46
N SER A 63 -40.40 7.85 0.15
CA SER A 63 -39.02 7.77 -0.37
C SER A 63 -38.25 9.10 -0.33
N CYS A 64 -38.93 10.22 -0.03
CA CYS A 64 -38.32 11.55 0.00
C CYS A 64 -37.59 11.84 1.32
N VAL A 65 -38.05 11.25 2.43
CA VAL A 65 -37.50 11.46 3.78
C VAL A 65 -36.08 10.88 3.94
N PHE A 66 -35.70 9.93 3.08
CA PHE A 66 -34.37 9.33 3.08
C PHE A 66 -33.24 10.29 2.68
N CYS A 67 -33.56 11.33 1.90
CA CYS A 67 -32.58 12.27 1.37
C CYS A 67 -32.78 13.72 1.87
N HIS A 68 -33.90 14.02 2.54
CA HIS A 68 -34.18 15.33 3.14
C HIS A 68 -34.53 15.20 4.63
N PRO A 69 -33.54 15.08 5.52
CA PRO A 69 -33.75 15.25 6.95
C PRO A 69 -33.80 16.75 7.30
N GLU A 70 -34.83 17.17 8.05
CA GLU A 70 -34.97 18.55 8.53
C GLU A 70 -33.86 18.94 9.51
N ALA A 71 -33.25 20.11 9.30
CA ALA A 71 -32.43 20.79 10.31
C ALA A 71 -32.68 22.33 10.26
N PRO A 72 -32.76 23.01 11.42
CA PRO A 72 -33.20 24.40 11.50
C PRO A 72 -32.08 25.44 11.31
N ALA A 73 -32.41 26.43 10.48
CA ALA A 73 -32.16 27.88 10.51
C ALA A 73 -30.83 28.50 11.05
N GLN A 74 -30.15 29.20 10.12
CA GLN A 74 -29.65 30.61 10.19
C GLN A 74 -28.39 30.90 11.06
N ALA A 75 -27.53 31.90 10.85
CA ALA A 75 -27.44 33.07 9.95
C ALA A 75 -25.95 33.46 9.73
N SER A 76 -25.68 34.31 8.73
CA SER A 76 -24.47 35.14 8.59
C SER A 76 -24.82 36.63 8.75
N PRO A 77 -23.88 37.49 9.18
CA PRO A 77 -23.70 38.76 8.45
C PRO A 77 -22.26 39.33 8.38
N THR A 78 -21.87 39.72 7.15
CA THR A 78 -21.25 40.97 6.61
C THR A 78 -20.09 41.77 7.26
N PRO A 79 -19.33 42.56 6.45
CA PRO A 79 -17.93 42.97 6.69
C PRO A 79 -17.70 44.47 6.99
N GLY A 80 -16.48 44.82 7.46
CA GLY A 80 -15.93 46.18 7.51
C GLY A 80 -14.41 46.23 7.69
N THR A 81 -13.74 47.06 6.89
CA THR A 81 -12.29 47.43 6.84
C THR A 81 -12.12 48.86 7.45
N PRO A 82 -10.92 49.47 7.70
CA PRO A 82 -9.53 49.02 7.47
C PRO A 82 -8.42 49.39 8.51
N ALA A 83 -7.25 48.75 8.29
CA ALA A 83 -5.85 49.22 8.38
C ALA A 83 -5.12 49.46 9.73
N GLY A 84 -4.06 48.66 9.93
CA GLY A 84 -2.88 48.88 10.78
C GLY A 84 -1.97 47.64 10.69
N ALA A 85 -0.83 47.74 10.00
CA ALA A 85 -0.05 46.58 9.54
C ALA A 85 0.82 45.96 10.65
N ALA A 86 0.62 44.65 10.89
CA ALA A 86 1.41 43.77 11.76
C ALA A 86 2.16 42.71 10.91
N PRO A 87 3.27 42.11 11.40
CA PRO A 87 4.21 41.34 10.58
C PRO A 87 3.61 40.02 10.06
N GLN A 88 3.85 39.70 8.79
CA GLN A 88 3.24 38.58 8.05
C GLN A 88 4.07 37.28 8.09
N THR A 89 4.52 36.83 9.27
CA THR A 89 5.13 35.50 9.40
C THR A 89 4.08 34.49 9.91
N PRO A 90 3.70 33.46 9.14
CA PRO A 90 2.78 32.43 9.60
C PRO A 90 3.40 31.64 10.76
N HIS A 91 2.67 31.50 11.86
CA HIS A 91 2.98 30.55 12.92
C HIS A 91 1.72 29.73 13.27
N PRO A 92 1.86 28.46 13.67
CA PRO A 92 0.74 27.66 14.13
C PRO A 92 0.11 28.28 15.40
N ILE A 93 -1.22 28.20 15.52
CA ILE A 93 -1.95 28.69 16.69
C ILE A 93 -1.99 27.54 17.70
N ALA A 94 -1.14 27.59 18.72
CA ALA A 94 -1.17 26.61 19.80
C ALA A 94 -2.58 26.57 20.42
N GLY A 95 -3.21 25.39 20.43
CA GLY A 95 -4.56 25.19 20.99
C GLY A 95 -5.73 25.24 19.98
N ARG A 96 -5.50 25.47 18.68
CA ARG A 96 -6.55 25.44 17.62
C ARG A 96 -7.37 24.14 17.63
N GLU A 97 -6.71 23.06 18.00
CA GLU A 97 -7.22 21.69 18.02
C GLU A 97 -8.35 21.54 19.06
N GLN A 98 -8.28 22.31 20.14
CA GLN A 98 -9.26 22.28 21.22
C GLN A 98 -10.58 22.95 20.82
N CYS A 99 -10.53 23.97 19.98
CA CYS A 99 -11.72 24.66 19.45
C CYS A 99 -12.40 23.85 18.33
N LEU A 100 -11.61 23.11 17.54
CA LEU A 100 -12.11 22.24 16.47
C LEU A 100 -12.88 21.01 16.98
N MET A 101 -12.80 20.72 18.29
CA MET A 101 -13.62 19.67 18.91
C MET A 101 -15.11 19.99 18.89
N CYS A 102 -15.50 21.28 18.81
CA CYS A 102 -16.92 21.68 18.83
C CYS A 102 -17.36 22.52 17.63
N HIS A 103 -16.43 23.00 16.79
CA HIS A 103 -16.74 23.83 15.62
C HIS A 103 -16.09 23.30 14.33
N PRO A 104 -16.85 23.17 13.21
CA PRO A 104 -16.30 22.74 11.93
C PRO A 104 -15.37 23.80 11.33
N THR A 105 -14.36 23.34 10.58
CA THR A 105 -13.27 24.16 10.00
C THR A 105 -13.74 25.36 9.19
N SER A 106 -14.94 25.30 8.60
CA SER A 106 -15.53 26.36 7.78
C SER A 106 -15.93 27.63 8.54
N LYS A 107 -15.97 27.60 9.89
CA LYS A 107 -16.30 28.77 10.73
C LYS A 107 -15.12 29.35 11.52
N LEU A 108 -13.92 28.77 11.41
CA LEU A 108 -12.71 29.27 12.05
C LEU A 108 -11.78 29.91 11.00
N PRO A 109 -11.38 31.19 11.17
CA PRO A 109 -10.46 31.85 10.22
C PRO A 109 -9.15 31.06 10.07
N ALA A 110 -8.60 31.02 8.85
CA ALA A 110 -7.35 30.32 8.58
C ALA A 110 -6.16 30.94 9.32
N ASP A 111 -6.21 32.26 9.53
CA ASP A 111 -5.15 33.10 10.07
C ASP A 111 -5.71 34.21 11.00
N HIS A 112 -4.86 35.18 11.36
CA HIS A 112 -5.20 36.32 12.20
C HIS A 112 -5.52 37.60 11.40
N ALA A 113 -5.80 37.49 10.09
CA ALA A 113 -6.06 38.66 9.25
C ALA A 113 -7.25 39.47 9.79
N ASN A 114 -7.07 40.79 9.92
CA ASN A 114 -8.03 41.77 10.45
C ASN A 114 -8.26 41.76 11.98
N ARG A 115 -7.38 41.17 12.79
CA ARG A 115 -7.45 41.35 14.25
C ARG A 115 -6.85 42.68 14.71
N ALA A 116 -7.50 43.33 15.67
CA ALA A 116 -7.02 44.57 16.27
C ALA A 116 -5.91 44.27 17.30
N GLU A 117 -4.95 45.20 17.41
CA GLU A 117 -3.71 45.08 18.20
C GLU A 117 -3.95 44.77 19.70
N ALA A 118 -5.05 45.24 20.27
CA ALA A 118 -5.47 44.92 21.64
C ALA A 118 -5.75 43.42 21.88
N THR A 119 -5.97 42.64 20.82
CA THR A 119 -6.19 41.18 20.88
C THR A 119 -4.87 40.41 20.97
N CYS A 120 -3.78 41.00 20.49
CA CYS A 120 -2.46 40.36 20.43
C CYS A 120 -1.77 40.40 21.80
N THR A 121 -1.92 41.50 22.53
CA THR A 121 -1.33 41.71 23.87
C THR A 121 -1.96 40.85 24.96
N ALA A 122 -3.11 40.23 24.71
CA ALA A 122 -3.74 39.27 25.62
C ALA A 122 -2.94 37.96 25.75
N CYS A 123 -2.17 37.59 24.71
CA CYS A 123 -1.34 36.38 24.70
C CYS A 123 0.16 36.69 24.63
N HIS A 124 0.55 37.92 24.28
CA HIS A 124 1.93 38.39 24.24
C HIS A 124 2.11 39.64 25.13
N PRO A 125 2.37 39.48 26.43
CA PRO A 125 2.76 40.60 27.28
C PRO A 125 4.18 41.07 26.94
N GLU A 126 4.37 42.39 26.78
CA GLU A 126 5.68 43.00 26.50
C GLU A 126 6.70 42.69 27.61
N ALA A 127 7.88 42.22 27.20
CA ALA A 127 9.02 42.05 28.10
C ALA A 127 9.56 43.44 28.51
N SER A 128 9.53 43.72 29.81
CA SER A 128 10.09 44.95 30.38
C SER A 128 11.62 44.92 30.29
N ALA A 129 12.21 45.96 29.68
CA ALA A 129 13.65 46.15 29.67
C ALA A 129 14.17 46.51 31.08
N GLN A 130 15.20 45.80 31.56
CA GLN A 130 16.04 46.23 32.68
C GLN A 130 17.48 46.52 32.21
N PRO A 131 18.12 47.62 32.67
CA PRO A 131 19.49 47.98 32.29
C PRO A 131 20.56 47.13 33.03
N PRO A 132 21.81 47.10 32.55
CA PRO A 132 22.80 46.10 32.98
C PRO A 132 23.36 46.40 34.38
N MET A 133 23.54 45.35 35.19
CA MET A 133 24.30 45.39 36.45
C MET A 133 25.74 44.85 36.25
N PRO A 134 26.75 45.39 36.96
CA PRO A 134 28.12 44.90 36.96
C PRO A 134 28.27 43.60 37.77
N PRO A 135 29.38 42.83 37.61
CA PRO A 135 29.50 41.48 38.12
C PRO A 135 29.51 41.44 39.66
N GLN A 136 28.69 40.56 40.24
CA GLN A 136 28.68 40.26 41.67
C GLN A 136 29.18 38.83 41.93
N ALA A 137 30.00 38.67 42.97
CA ALA A 137 30.45 37.39 43.52
C ALA A 137 29.27 36.55 44.06
N PRO A 138 29.40 35.21 44.16
CA PRO A 138 28.30 34.31 44.55
C PRO A 138 27.76 34.63 45.95
N GLN A 139 26.44 34.77 46.08
CA GLN A 139 25.76 35.10 47.34
C GLN A 139 25.19 33.90 48.11
N THR A 140 25.57 32.67 47.78
CA THR A 140 25.00 31.48 48.42
C THR A 140 25.72 31.14 49.74
N PRO A 141 25.02 31.12 50.89
CA PRO A 141 25.59 30.64 52.15
C PRO A 141 25.92 29.15 52.05
N HIS A 142 27.15 28.77 52.42
CA HIS A 142 27.58 27.37 52.52
C HIS A 142 28.07 27.06 53.94
N PRO A 143 27.97 25.79 54.40
CA PRO A 143 28.56 25.37 55.66
C PRO A 143 30.08 25.60 55.70
N ILE A 144 30.60 26.04 56.85
CA ILE A 144 32.06 26.20 57.06
C ILE A 144 32.63 24.85 57.46
N ALA A 145 33.35 24.19 56.56
CA ALA A 145 34.08 22.96 56.89
C ALA A 145 35.13 23.25 57.98
N GLY A 146 35.15 22.47 59.08
CA GLY A 146 36.08 22.65 60.19
C GLY A 146 35.59 23.57 61.32
N ARG A 147 34.34 24.05 61.29
CA ARG A 147 33.74 24.88 62.36
C ARG A 147 33.83 24.20 63.73
N GLU A 148 33.69 22.88 63.79
CA GLU A 148 33.86 22.10 65.02
C GLU A 148 35.24 22.26 65.68
N GLN A 149 36.31 22.53 64.91
CA GLN A 149 37.67 22.65 65.43
C GLN A 149 37.92 24.04 66.05
N CYS A 150 37.30 25.09 65.53
CA CYS A 150 37.40 26.44 66.10
C CYS A 150 36.58 26.58 67.39
N LEU A 151 35.46 25.86 67.48
CA LEU A 151 34.60 25.81 68.66
C LEU A 151 35.24 25.08 69.85
N MET A 152 36.38 24.41 69.65
CA MET A 152 37.18 23.84 70.74
C MET A 152 37.84 24.91 71.62
N CYS A 153 38.09 26.11 71.09
CA CYS A 153 38.76 27.20 71.81
C CYS A 153 37.92 28.49 71.92
N HIS A 154 36.86 28.66 71.12
CA HIS A 154 36.02 29.86 71.11
C HIS A 154 34.53 29.55 71.35
N PRO A 155 33.84 30.29 72.25
CA PRO A 155 32.42 30.09 72.53
C PRO A 155 31.53 30.49 71.34
N THR A 156 30.41 29.77 71.16
CA THR A 156 29.48 29.87 70.02
C THR A 156 28.92 31.27 69.77
N SER A 157 28.89 32.14 70.80
CA SER A 157 28.36 33.50 70.71
C SER A 157 29.25 34.50 69.95
N LYS A 158 30.47 34.11 69.56
CA LYS A 158 31.39 34.98 68.79
C LYS A 158 31.67 34.50 67.35
N LEU A 159 31.02 33.42 66.89
CA LEU A 159 31.18 32.88 65.54
C LEU A 159 29.86 32.99 64.75
N PRO A 160 29.82 33.78 63.65
CA PRO A 160 28.64 33.88 62.79
C PRO A 160 28.21 32.53 62.20
N ALA A 161 26.92 32.35 61.96
CA ALA A 161 26.38 31.12 61.38
C ALA A 161 26.77 30.91 59.91
N ASP A 162 27.01 32.00 59.19
CA ASP A 162 27.36 32.06 57.78
C ASP A 162 28.32 33.24 57.48
N HIS A 163 28.51 33.52 56.20
CA HIS A 163 29.37 34.59 55.69
C HIS A 163 28.56 35.78 55.12
N ALA A 164 27.28 35.91 55.46
CA ALA A 164 26.46 37.01 54.99
C ALA A 164 27.10 38.36 55.38
N ASN A 165 27.29 39.25 54.39
CA ASN A 165 27.90 40.58 54.52
C ASN A 165 29.42 40.64 54.80
N ARG A 166 30.22 39.62 54.43
CA ARG A 166 31.69 39.74 54.48
C ARG A 166 32.27 40.35 53.19
N ALA A 167 33.27 41.21 53.35
CA ALA A 167 34.01 41.79 52.23
C ALA A 167 35.02 40.80 51.64
N GLU A 168 35.30 40.93 50.35
CA GLU A 168 36.13 40.01 49.54
C GLU A 168 37.53 39.75 50.11
N ALA A 169 38.14 40.78 50.75
CA ALA A 169 39.43 40.66 51.43
C ALA A 169 39.44 39.69 52.64
N THR A 170 38.26 39.35 53.17
CA THR A 170 38.12 38.41 54.30
C THR A 170 38.09 36.95 53.83
N CYS A 171 37.76 36.73 52.55
CA CYS A 171 37.62 35.39 51.96
C CYS A 171 39.00 34.75 51.70
N THR A 172 39.99 35.55 51.29
CA THR A 172 41.35 35.12 50.97
C THR A 172 42.19 34.70 52.20
N ALA A 173 41.71 35.01 53.41
CA ALA A 173 42.35 34.57 54.66
C ALA A 173 42.17 33.06 54.94
N CYS A 174 41.12 32.45 54.40
CA CYS A 174 40.83 31.01 54.55
C CYS A 174 40.82 30.25 53.22
N HIS A 175 40.73 30.96 52.09
CA HIS A 175 40.95 30.42 50.75
C HIS A 175 42.24 31.00 50.16
N PRO A 176 43.42 30.48 50.55
CA PRO A 176 44.63 30.75 49.80
C PRO A 176 44.48 30.15 48.40
N GLU A 177 44.79 30.96 47.40
CA GLU A 177 44.90 30.54 46.00
C GLU A 177 45.76 29.27 45.93
N ALA A 178 45.18 28.17 45.47
CA ALA A 178 45.86 26.89 45.43
C ALA A 178 47.14 27.04 44.59
N ALA A 179 48.30 26.79 45.20
CA ALA A 179 49.55 26.70 44.48
C ALA A 179 49.40 25.65 43.38
N ALA A 180 49.48 26.11 42.13
CA ALA A 180 49.39 25.25 40.97
C ALA A 180 50.40 24.10 41.07
N PRO A 181 50.04 22.86 40.68
CA PRO A 181 51.04 21.84 40.42
C PRO A 181 52.01 22.38 39.37
N THR A 182 53.31 22.14 39.57
CA THR A 182 54.39 22.57 38.67
C THR A 182 53.98 22.39 37.20
N PRO A 183 53.98 23.47 36.39
CA PRO A 183 53.52 23.39 35.03
C PRO A 183 54.49 22.51 34.23
N GLN A 184 53.99 21.41 33.69
CA GLN A 184 54.58 20.91 32.44
C GLN A 184 54.48 22.06 31.43
N PRO A 185 55.47 22.21 30.53
CA PRO A 185 55.49 23.33 29.59
C PRO A 185 54.17 23.38 28.83
N THR A 186 53.39 24.43 29.10
CA THR A 186 52.12 24.67 28.41
C THR A 186 52.44 24.97 26.95
N PRO A 187 51.93 24.21 25.97
CA PRO A 187 52.15 24.51 24.58
C PRO A 187 51.41 25.81 24.25
N THR A 188 52.11 26.94 24.23
CA THR A 188 51.61 28.20 23.67
C THR A 188 52.00 28.22 22.20
N GLY A 189 51.10 27.76 21.33
CA GLY A 189 51.31 27.67 19.87
C GLY A 189 50.17 26.90 19.19
N PRO A 190 50.16 26.84 17.84
CA PRO A 190 49.21 25.99 17.11
C PRO A 190 49.30 24.56 17.61
N MET A 191 48.16 23.99 18.01
CA MET A 191 48.13 22.67 18.66
C MET A 191 48.28 21.57 17.62
N THR A 192 49.19 20.63 17.84
CA THR A 192 49.30 19.39 17.04
C THR A 192 48.35 18.33 17.61
N ASP A 193 48.11 17.26 16.85
CA ASP A 193 47.32 16.12 17.30
C ASP A 193 47.90 15.48 18.57
N GLU A 194 49.23 15.39 18.69
CA GLU A 194 49.90 14.94 19.92
C GLU A 194 49.62 15.87 21.09
N GLY A 195 49.53 17.18 20.84
CA GLY A 195 49.14 18.17 21.83
C GLY A 195 47.72 17.93 22.35
N CYS A 196 46.76 17.66 21.46
CA CYS A 196 45.39 17.31 21.83
C CYS A 196 45.35 16.02 22.66
N LEU A 197 46.04 14.98 22.20
CA LEU A 197 46.06 13.66 22.82
C LEU A 197 46.78 13.64 24.17
N ALA A 198 47.69 14.58 24.46
CA ALA A 198 48.33 14.72 25.77
C ALA A 198 47.32 14.91 26.92
N CYS A 199 46.13 15.44 26.62
CA CYS A 199 45.01 15.54 27.55
C CYS A 199 43.87 14.58 27.18
N HIS A 200 43.47 14.52 25.91
CA HIS A 200 42.28 13.78 25.48
C HIS A 200 42.49 12.26 25.36
N ALA A 201 43.71 11.73 25.44
CA ALA A 201 43.92 10.29 25.51
C ALA A 201 43.84 9.73 26.95
N LYS A 202 43.73 10.59 27.96
CA LYS A 202 43.75 10.17 29.37
C LYS A 202 42.42 9.50 29.75
N PRO A 203 42.42 8.25 30.24
CA PRO A 203 41.21 7.56 30.67
C PRO A 203 40.47 8.33 31.76
N GLY A 204 39.14 8.36 31.66
CA GLY A 204 38.27 8.98 32.65
C GLY A 204 38.10 10.50 32.49
N LEU A 205 38.73 11.11 31.48
CA LEU A 205 38.42 12.50 31.14
C LEU A 205 36.97 12.57 30.66
N SER A 206 36.18 13.41 31.33
CA SER A 206 34.75 13.53 31.08
C SER A 206 34.27 14.97 31.34
N TYR A 207 33.11 15.29 30.80
CA TYR A 207 32.43 16.54 31.01
C TYR A 207 30.99 16.27 31.39
N THR A 208 30.52 16.93 32.45
CA THR A 208 29.12 16.85 32.88
C THR A 208 28.42 18.15 32.49
N PHE A 209 27.36 18.03 31.69
CA PHE A 209 26.61 19.18 31.24
C PHE A 209 25.77 19.74 32.38
N PRO A 210 25.92 21.03 32.74
CA PRO A 210 25.20 21.63 33.85
C PRO A 210 23.67 21.60 33.69
N GLY A 211 23.17 21.62 32.45
CA GLY A 211 21.73 21.70 32.16
C GLY A 211 20.99 20.37 32.27
N CYS A 212 21.61 19.25 31.90
CA CYS A 212 20.97 17.91 31.93
C CYS A 212 21.60 16.95 32.93
N GLY A 213 22.76 17.27 33.52
CA GLY A 213 23.47 16.41 34.48
C GLY A 213 24.09 15.16 33.87
N GLU A 214 23.99 15.00 32.55
CA GLU A 214 24.56 13.87 31.83
C GLU A 214 26.06 14.09 31.59
N THR A 215 26.82 13.00 31.71
CA THR A 215 28.28 13.01 31.60
C THR A 215 28.70 12.35 30.29
N VAL A 216 29.44 13.08 29.46
CA VAL A 216 30.07 12.53 28.26
C VAL A 216 31.54 12.28 28.49
N SER A 217 32.07 11.21 27.90
CA SER A 217 33.51 10.98 27.86
C SER A 217 34.15 11.99 26.90
N LEU A 218 35.23 12.63 27.35
CA LEU A 218 36.13 13.41 26.50
C LEU A 218 37.39 12.63 26.13
N THR A 219 37.46 11.36 26.56
CA THR A 219 38.57 10.46 26.25
C THR A 219 38.44 9.97 24.81
N VAL A 220 39.50 10.11 24.03
CA VAL A 220 39.61 9.64 22.66
C VAL A 220 40.37 8.32 22.63
N ASP A 221 39.75 7.29 22.05
CA ASP A 221 40.43 6.05 21.72
C ASP A 221 41.26 6.26 20.43
N GLN A 222 42.58 6.34 20.60
CA GLN A 222 43.51 6.53 19.49
C GLN A 222 43.51 5.34 18.52
N ALA A 223 43.29 4.12 19.01
CA ALA A 223 43.26 2.94 18.16
C ALA A 223 42.00 2.95 17.29
N ALA A 224 40.84 3.29 17.85
CA ALA A 224 39.60 3.46 17.09
C ALA A 224 39.74 4.60 16.06
N LEU A 225 40.27 5.77 16.49
CA LEU A 225 40.45 6.92 15.60
C LEU A 225 41.39 6.62 14.44
N SER A 226 42.55 6.03 14.69
CA SER A 226 43.50 5.66 13.63
C SER A 226 42.94 4.62 12.65
N GLN A 227 41.95 3.82 13.06
CA GLN A 227 41.29 2.84 12.20
C GLN A 227 40.09 3.40 11.42
N SER A 228 39.53 4.53 11.86
CA SER A 228 38.44 5.23 11.19
C SER A 228 38.82 5.71 9.79
N VAL A 229 37.82 6.01 8.96
CA VAL A 229 38.05 6.54 7.60
C VAL A 229 38.79 7.88 7.62
N HIS A 230 38.47 8.75 8.57
CA HIS A 230 39.11 10.07 8.70
C HIS A 230 40.51 9.97 9.28
N GLY A 231 40.76 9.07 10.24
CA GLY A 231 42.10 8.83 10.77
C GLY A 231 43.04 8.26 9.72
N LYS A 232 42.57 7.32 8.90
CA LYS A 232 43.33 6.78 7.75
C LYS A 232 43.60 7.81 6.67
N ALA A 233 42.68 8.76 6.47
CA ALA A 233 42.85 9.88 5.55
C ALA A 233 43.81 10.96 6.10
N GLY A 234 44.26 10.85 7.35
CA GLY A 234 45.18 11.80 7.97
C GLY A 234 44.53 13.15 8.30
N ILE A 235 43.22 13.17 8.53
CA ILE A 235 42.52 14.39 8.97
C ILE A 235 42.93 14.71 10.41
N THR A 236 43.48 15.91 10.62
CA THR A 236 43.93 16.36 11.94
C THR A 236 42.75 16.73 12.84
N CYS A 237 43.00 16.80 14.16
CA CYS A 237 42.00 17.17 15.15
C CYS A 237 41.34 18.52 14.81
N THR A 238 42.15 19.51 14.42
CA THR A 238 41.68 20.86 14.07
C THR A 238 40.96 20.91 12.71
N GLY A 239 41.05 19.86 11.90
CA GLY A 239 40.30 19.71 10.66
C GLY A 239 38.80 19.52 10.91
N CYS A 240 38.42 18.80 11.98
CA CYS A 240 37.03 18.63 12.41
C CYS A 240 36.64 19.60 13.53
N HIS A 241 37.53 19.83 14.50
CA HIS A 241 37.35 20.82 15.57
C HIS A 241 37.84 22.20 15.13
N THR A 242 37.25 22.73 14.05
CA THR A 242 37.68 23.98 13.39
C THR A 242 37.68 25.22 14.29
N ASN A 243 36.87 25.21 15.36
CA ASN A 243 36.82 26.29 16.36
C ASN A 243 37.94 26.20 17.41
N ILE A 244 38.85 25.21 17.34
CA ILE A 244 39.94 24.99 18.28
C ILE A 244 41.27 25.15 17.53
N THR A 245 42.03 26.20 17.84
CA THR A 245 43.31 26.52 17.16
C THR A 245 44.54 26.44 18.07
N GLY A 246 44.35 26.29 19.38
CA GLY A 246 45.43 26.31 20.37
C GLY A 246 44.94 26.06 21.79
N TYR A 247 45.86 26.00 22.75
CA TYR A 247 45.54 25.97 24.18
C TYR A 247 45.94 27.29 24.87
N PRO A 248 45.10 27.85 25.76
CA PRO A 248 43.78 27.36 26.18
C PRO A 248 42.74 27.43 25.05
N HIS A 249 42.01 26.33 24.83
CA HIS A 249 40.95 26.29 23.82
C HIS A 249 39.61 26.79 24.40
N PRO A 250 38.67 27.25 23.56
CA PRO A 250 37.35 27.70 24.02
C PRO A 250 36.66 26.68 24.93
N LYS A 251 35.87 27.20 25.88
CA LYS A 251 35.04 26.36 26.76
C LYS A 251 33.86 25.79 25.97
N LEU A 252 33.37 24.63 26.41
CA LEU A 252 32.15 24.07 25.86
C LEU A 252 30.94 24.90 26.33
N GLU A 253 30.23 25.49 25.38
CA GLU A 253 29.06 26.38 25.65
C GLU A 253 27.70 25.68 25.47
N ALA A 254 27.69 24.42 25.02
CA ALA A 254 26.46 23.67 24.85
C ALA A 254 25.74 23.47 26.19
N GLN A 255 24.43 23.77 26.21
CA GLN A 255 23.61 23.76 27.43
C GLN A 255 23.33 22.34 27.94
N ASP A 256 23.18 21.40 27.02
CA ASP A 256 22.88 19.99 27.27
C ASP A 256 23.61 19.09 26.24
N CYS A 257 23.66 17.78 26.52
CA CYS A 257 24.31 16.80 25.64
C CYS A 257 23.76 16.85 24.22
N ARG A 258 22.45 17.05 24.08
CA ARG A 258 21.81 17.02 22.79
C ARG A 258 22.19 18.23 21.93
N ALA A 259 22.33 19.41 22.52
CA ALA A 259 22.79 20.63 21.87
C ALA A 259 24.24 20.44 21.43
N PHE A 260 25.04 19.77 22.26
CA PHE A 260 26.40 19.41 21.89
C PHE A 260 26.41 18.53 20.65
N THR A 261 25.67 17.42 20.63
CA THR A 261 25.65 16.48 19.51
C THR A 261 25.17 17.11 18.21
N VAL A 262 24.07 17.89 18.25
CA VAL A 262 23.57 18.65 17.09
C VAL A 262 24.63 19.64 16.57
N SER A 263 25.29 20.38 17.46
CA SER A 263 26.35 21.33 17.05
C SER A 263 27.58 20.64 16.46
N ARG A 264 27.85 19.38 16.82
CA ARG A 264 28.98 18.63 16.27
C ARG A 264 28.67 18.10 14.88
N ALA A 265 27.42 17.76 14.59
CA ALA A 265 26.99 17.32 13.26
C ALA A 265 27.23 18.40 12.18
N GLU A 266 27.16 19.69 12.52
CA GLU A 266 27.44 20.80 11.61
C GLU A 266 28.88 20.79 11.08
N ALA A 267 29.84 20.25 11.84
CA ALA A 267 31.23 20.19 11.41
C ALA A 267 31.40 19.32 10.15
N CYS A 268 30.58 18.27 10.02
CA CYS A 268 30.59 17.36 8.88
C CYS A 268 30.28 18.09 7.55
N ALA A 269 29.41 19.10 7.59
CA ALA A 269 28.98 19.84 6.40
C ALA A 269 30.11 20.62 5.72
N THR A 270 31.19 20.92 6.44
CA THR A 270 32.38 21.59 5.90
C THR A 270 33.04 20.79 4.77
N CYS A 271 32.96 19.46 4.84
CA CYS A 271 33.55 18.55 3.84
C CYS A 271 32.48 17.72 3.11
N HIS A 272 31.38 17.36 3.77
CA HIS A 272 30.29 16.56 3.21
C HIS A 272 29.10 17.44 2.78
N ALA A 273 29.37 18.54 2.07
CA ALA A 273 28.36 19.51 1.68
C ALA A 273 27.24 18.91 0.80
N GLU A 274 27.60 18.08 -0.18
CA GLU A 274 26.61 17.42 -1.06
C GLU A 274 25.67 16.48 -0.30
N ILE A 275 26.22 15.67 0.62
CA ILE A 275 25.45 14.75 1.46
C ILE A 275 24.58 15.53 2.45
N THR A 276 25.09 16.64 2.98
CA THR A 276 24.32 17.52 3.89
C THR A 276 23.11 18.11 3.17
N GLU A 277 23.28 18.53 1.92
CA GLU A 277 22.17 19.02 1.11
C GLU A 277 21.15 17.91 0.83
N ALA A 278 21.60 16.70 0.47
CA ALA A 278 20.72 15.55 0.30
C ALA A 278 19.93 15.21 1.58
N GLN A 279 20.56 15.39 2.75
CA GLN A 279 19.91 15.16 4.05
C GLN A 279 18.76 16.13 4.33
N HIS A 280 18.71 17.30 3.68
CA HIS A 280 17.63 18.26 3.89
C HIS A 280 16.24 17.69 3.55
N ASP A 281 16.19 16.73 2.63
CA ASP A 281 14.96 16.04 2.23
C ASP A 281 14.56 14.92 3.21
N SER A 282 15.44 14.58 4.16
CA SER A 282 15.17 13.53 5.14
C SER A 282 14.14 13.90 6.19
N ILE A 283 13.36 12.91 6.57
CA ILE A 283 12.44 13.02 7.70
C ILE A 283 13.17 13.40 9.00
N HIS A 284 14.36 12.86 9.24
CA HIS A 284 15.14 13.16 10.45
C HIS A 284 15.55 14.64 10.49
N TYR A 285 16.07 15.17 9.39
CA TYR A 285 16.48 16.58 9.33
C TYR A 285 15.30 17.53 9.38
N ARG A 286 14.20 17.21 8.69
CA ARG A 286 12.99 18.02 8.72
C ARG A 286 12.43 18.13 10.15
N LEU A 287 12.32 17.01 10.86
CA LEU A 287 11.90 16.99 12.26
C LEU A 287 12.85 17.79 13.16
N LEU A 288 14.17 17.68 12.95
CA LEU A 288 15.16 18.48 13.68
C LEU A 288 14.90 19.98 13.52
N ARG A 289 14.65 20.44 12.28
CA ARG A 289 14.35 21.84 11.97
C ARG A 289 13.01 22.33 12.51
N GLU A 290 12.04 21.44 12.65
CA GLU A 290 10.74 21.71 13.29
C GLU A 290 10.88 21.81 14.83
N GLY A 291 12.08 21.63 15.37
CA GLY A 291 12.38 21.74 16.79
C GLY A 291 12.32 20.40 17.54
N ASN A 292 12.06 19.29 16.85
CA ASN A 292 12.16 17.98 17.46
C ASN A 292 13.64 17.60 17.61
N ARG A 293 14.15 17.75 18.83
CA ARG A 293 15.53 17.42 19.18
C ARG A 293 15.71 15.92 19.42
N ASP A 294 14.71 15.07 19.29
CA ASP A 294 14.81 13.61 19.47
C ASP A 294 14.85 12.87 18.13
N VAL A 295 15.90 13.12 17.35
CA VAL A 295 16.12 12.55 16.00
C VAL A 295 17.60 12.29 15.76
N PRO A 296 18.03 11.29 15.00
CA PRO A 296 19.45 11.07 14.76
C PRO A 296 20.07 12.21 13.92
N THR A 297 21.33 12.53 14.18
CA THR A 297 22.19 13.37 13.33
C THR A 297 23.32 12.51 12.75
N CYS A 298 24.31 13.14 12.08
CA CYS A 298 25.43 12.44 11.46
C CYS A 298 26.15 11.49 12.43
N VAL A 299 26.38 11.97 13.66
CA VAL A 299 27.19 11.28 14.67
C VAL A 299 26.46 10.12 15.34
N GLU A 300 25.14 10.14 15.45
CA GLU A 300 24.38 8.98 15.96
C GLU A 300 24.32 7.83 14.96
N CYS A 301 24.40 8.11 13.65
CA CYS A 301 24.41 7.06 12.62
C CYS A 301 25.81 6.56 12.28
N HIS A 302 26.78 7.47 12.14
CA HIS A 302 28.14 7.15 11.64
C HIS A 302 29.19 7.06 12.75
N GLY A 303 28.88 7.52 13.96
CA GLY A 303 29.88 7.73 15.00
C GLY A 303 30.63 9.05 14.82
N GLY A 304 31.59 9.31 15.71
CA GLY A 304 32.35 10.56 15.74
C GLY A 304 33.83 10.36 15.43
N HIS A 305 34.52 9.65 16.32
CA HIS A 305 35.95 9.32 16.15
C HIS A 305 36.18 7.89 15.63
N ASP A 306 35.13 7.12 15.42
CA ASP A 306 35.16 5.69 15.06
C ASP A 306 34.43 5.42 13.73
N ILE A 307 34.30 6.45 12.90
CA ILE A 307 33.56 6.39 11.63
C ILE A 307 34.14 5.30 10.72
N THR A 308 33.30 4.32 10.39
CA THR A 308 33.64 3.19 9.52
C THR A 308 33.26 3.48 8.05
N PRO A 309 33.79 2.73 7.08
CA PRO A 309 33.33 2.82 5.70
C PRO A 309 31.80 2.65 5.61
N PRO A 310 31.11 3.53 4.86
CA PRO A 310 29.66 3.42 4.65
C PRO A 310 29.32 2.08 4.00
N GLY A 311 28.27 1.41 4.48
CA GLY A 311 27.75 0.19 3.85
C GLY A 311 28.59 -1.08 4.00
N GLU A 312 29.67 -1.07 4.82
CA GLU A 312 30.53 -2.24 5.01
C GLU A 312 30.73 -2.64 6.50
N PRO A 313 30.51 -3.92 6.84
CA PRO A 313 29.74 -4.93 6.11
C PRO A 313 28.25 -4.54 5.99
N ARG A 314 27.59 -4.99 4.91
CA ARG A 314 26.28 -4.46 4.50
C ARG A 314 25.18 -4.62 5.56
N TYR A 315 25.21 -5.72 6.31
CA TYR A 315 24.23 -5.97 7.38
C TYR A 315 24.29 -4.92 8.51
N LYS A 316 25.46 -4.29 8.78
CA LYS A 316 25.60 -3.33 9.87
C LYS A 316 24.73 -2.10 9.68
N LEU A 317 24.47 -1.70 8.43
CA LEU A 317 23.57 -0.60 8.14
C LEU A 317 22.18 -0.81 8.77
N SER A 318 21.61 -2.01 8.62
CA SER A 318 20.31 -2.33 9.22
C SER A 318 20.37 -2.31 10.75
N GLN A 319 21.51 -2.70 11.33
CA GLN A 319 21.74 -2.61 12.77
C GLN A 319 21.79 -1.16 13.26
N THR A 320 22.42 -0.25 12.50
CA THR A 320 22.45 1.19 12.80
C THR A 320 21.03 1.75 12.89
N CYS A 321 20.15 1.42 11.94
CA CYS A 321 18.75 1.87 11.98
C CYS A 321 17.99 1.30 13.18
N GLY A 322 18.30 0.06 13.58
CA GLY A 322 17.61 -0.66 14.66
C GLY A 322 18.29 -0.58 16.04
N GLN A 323 19.27 0.31 16.24
CA GLN A 323 19.92 0.53 17.53
C GLN A 323 18.90 0.87 18.62
N ASP A 324 19.28 0.62 19.88
CA ASP A 324 18.42 0.85 21.05
C ASP A 324 17.92 2.30 21.06
N GLY A 325 16.59 2.47 21.12
CA GLY A 325 15.94 3.79 21.08
C GLY A 325 15.54 4.27 19.69
N CYS A 326 15.91 3.55 18.62
CA CYS A 326 15.56 3.89 17.24
C CYS A 326 14.48 2.91 16.68
N HIS A 327 14.75 2.24 15.55
CA HIS A 327 13.77 1.39 14.86
C HIS A 327 13.87 -0.10 15.23
N THR A 328 14.16 -0.41 16.49
CA THR A 328 14.41 -1.80 16.95
C THR A 328 13.27 -2.76 16.61
N SER A 329 12.01 -2.37 16.82
CA SER A 329 10.85 -3.21 16.50
C SER A 329 10.70 -3.48 14.99
N ILE A 330 11.13 -2.53 14.16
CA ILE A 330 11.11 -2.66 12.70
C ILE A 330 12.23 -3.58 12.25
N LEU A 331 13.43 -3.46 12.83
CA LEU A 331 14.54 -4.39 12.57
C LEU A 331 14.15 -5.84 12.89
N ASP A 332 13.48 -6.06 14.03
CA ASP A 332 12.98 -7.39 14.42
C ASP A 332 11.93 -7.95 13.44
N THR A 333 11.15 -7.06 12.83
CA THR A 333 10.15 -7.43 11.82
C THR A 333 10.83 -7.75 10.49
N TYR A 334 11.77 -6.90 10.06
CA TYR A 334 12.57 -7.10 8.86
C TYR A 334 13.38 -8.40 8.91
N ALA A 335 13.98 -8.74 10.05
CA ALA A 335 14.76 -9.96 10.22
C ALA A 335 13.94 -11.23 9.93
N LYS A 336 12.61 -11.18 10.07
CA LYS A 336 11.68 -12.29 9.79
C LYS A 336 11.17 -12.30 8.34
N SER A 337 11.48 -11.27 7.56
CA SER A 337 11.03 -11.14 6.18
C SER A 337 11.78 -12.06 5.22
N ALA A 338 11.26 -12.18 3.99
CA ALA A 338 11.96 -12.89 2.94
C ALA A 338 13.38 -12.32 2.70
N HIS A 339 13.54 -11.00 2.69
CA HIS A 339 14.85 -10.35 2.50
C HIS A 339 15.76 -10.49 3.73
N GLY A 340 15.25 -10.15 4.92
CA GLY A 340 16.04 -10.22 6.16
C GLY A 340 16.50 -11.63 6.50
N SER A 341 15.71 -12.66 6.17
CA SER A 341 16.13 -14.06 6.36
C SER A 341 17.36 -14.43 5.51
N VAL A 342 17.53 -13.83 4.33
CA VAL A 342 18.70 -14.07 3.48
C VAL A 342 19.91 -13.29 3.98
N ILE A 343 19.73 -12.02 4.39
CA ILE A 343 20.83 -11.24 4.99
C ILE A 343 21.33 -11.88 6.29
N ALA A 344 20.43 -12.43 7.12
CA ALA A 344 20.82 -13.15 8.33
C ALA A 344 21.70 -14.38 8.02
N ALA A 345 21.46 -15.06 6.90
CA ALA A 345 22.27 -16.19 6.45
C ALA A 345 23.53 -15.78 5.69
N GLN A 346 23.52 -14.63 5.00
CA GLN A 346 24.58 -14.11 4.15
C GLN A 346 24.71 -12.60 4.33
N GLN A 347 25.46 -12.22 5.36
CA GLN A 347 25.58 -10.85 5.87
C GLN A 347 25.98 -9.79 4.84
N ASP A 348 26.78 -10.17 3.84
CA ASP A 348 27.29 -9.28 2.80
C ASP A 348 26.70 -9.57 1.42
N ASN A 349 25.50 -10.14 1.33
CA ASN A 349 24.87 -10.42 0.04
C ASN A 349 24.43 -9.12 -0.65
N PRO A 350 25.03 -8.75 -1.81
CA PRO A 350 24.72 -7.48 -2.48
C PRO A 350 23.42 -7.53 -3.31
N TYR A 351 22.80 -8.70 -3.43
CA TYR A 351 21.58 -8.91 -4.23
C TYR A 351 20.30 -8.89 -3.40
N VAL A 352 20.40 -8.56 -2.11
CA VAL A 352 19.25 -8.52 -1.19
C VAL A 352 19.20 -7.14 -0.55
N PRO A 353 18.01 -6.50 -0.53
CA PRO A 353 17.89 -5.15 -0.02
C PRO A 353 17.94 -5.10 1.52
N VAL A 354 18.61 -4.10 2.04
CA VAL A 354 18.62 -3.60 3.42
C VAL A 354 17.87 -2.27 3.49
N CYS A 355 17.84 -1.62 4.67
CA CYS A 355 17.02 -0.44 4.91
C CYS A 355 17.23 0.71 3.89
N GLU A 356 18.49 1.04 3.54
CA GLU A 356 18.79 2.15 2.61
C GLU A 356 18.31 1.89 1.18
N ASP A 357 18.18 0.64 0.75
CA ASP A 357 17.77 0.36 -0.64
C ASP A 357 16.31 0.74 -0.88
N CYS A 358 15.52 0.85 0.20
CA CYS A 358 14.11 1.22 0.16
C CYS A 358 13.87 2.65 0.65
N HIS A 359 14.57 3.07 1.69
CA HIS A 359 14.36 4.38 2.32
C HIS A 359 15.39 5.41 1.87
N GLY A 360 16.45 5.05 1.14
CA GLY A 360 17.61 5.92 0.96
C GLY A 360 18.48 6.00 2.22
N ALA A 361 19.73 6.40 2.06
CA ALA A 361 20.69 6.49 3.17
C ALA A 361 20.69 7.88 3.83
N HIS A 362 20.54 8.95 3.04
CA HIS A 362 20.61 10.33 3.52
C HIS A 362 19.36 11.13 3.18
N GLU A 363 18.68 10.88 2.06
CA GLU A 363 17.47 11.58 1.63
C GLU A 363 16.21 11.15 2.38
N MET A 364 16.12 9.89 2.84
CA MET A 364 15.08 9.34 3.73
C MET A 364 13.71 10.05 3.70
N PRO A 365 12.95 9.96 2.59
CA PRO A 365 11.63 10.58 2.49
C PRO A 365 10.69 10.04 3.58
N ASP A 366 9.69 10.83 3.99
CA ASP A 366 8.76 10.43 5.05
C ASP A 366 7.94 9.18 4.63
N PRO A 367 8.18 8.01 5.26
CA PRO A 367 7.56 6.75 4.85
C PRO A 367 6.08 6.67 5.23
N ARG A 368 5.55 7.66 5.97
CA ARG A 368 4.16 7.72 6.42
C ARG A 368 3.23 8.38 5.40
N THR A 369 3.78 8.93 4.32
CA THR A 369 3.01 9.63 3.30
C THR A 369 2.34 8.66 2.33
N GLY A 370 1.18 9.06 1.81
CA GLY A 370 0.51 8.31 0.74
C GLY A 370 1.34 8.26 -0.54
N GLU A 371 2.16 9.29 -0.78
CA GLU A 371 3.08 9.41 -1.91
C GLU A 371 4.15 8.32 -1.87
N PHE A 372 4.81 8.13 -0.72
CA PHE A 372 5.79 7.05 -0.54
C PHE A 372 5.16 5.66 -0.74
N ARG A 373 3.96 5.45 -0.18
CA ARG A 373 3.20 4.20 -0.42
C ARG A 373 2.91 4.01 -1.91
N ALA A 374 2.45 5.06 -2.60
CA ALA A 374 2.07 4.99 -4.01
C ALA A 374 3.25 4.70 -4.94
N ALA A 375 4.47 5.14 -4.57
CA ALA A 375 5.72 4.89 -5.31
C ALA A 375 6.37 3.52 -4.98
N SER A 376 5.83 2.77 -4.02
CA SER A 376 6.39 1.48 -3.62
C SER A 376 6.45 0.43 -4.75
N PRO A 377 5.51 0.34 -5.73
CA PRO A 377 5.66 -0.60 -6.84
C PRO A 377 6.92 -0.35 -7.66
N GLU A 378 7.22 0.91 -7.97
CA GLU A 378 8.39 1.33 -8.74
C GLU A 378 9.66 1.06 -7.94
N LEU A 379 9.65 1.31 -6.63
CA LEU A 379 10.75 0.98 -5.73
C LEU A 379 11.06 -0.52 -5.74
N CYS A 380 10.06 -1.39 -5.59
CA CYS A 380 10.25 -2.83 -5.68
C CYS A 380 10.74 -3.28 -7.06
N ALA A 381 10.28 -2.62 -8.13
CA ALA A 381 10.63 -2.96 -9.51
C ALA A 381 12.13 -2.79 -9.80
N THR A 382 12.82 -1.88 -9.10
CA THR A 382 14.27 -1.66 -9.26
C THR A 382 15.08 -2.94 -9.15
N CYS A 383 14.74 -3.82 -8.20
CA CYS A 383 15.36 -5.13 -8.04
C CYS A 383 14.53 -6.25 -8.67
N HIS A 384 13.20 -6.21 -8.54
CA HIS A 384 12.34 -7.32 -8.97
C HIS A 384 12.15 -7.45 -10.49
N THR A 385 12.65 -6.49 -11.27
CA THR A 385 12.72 -6.59 -12.74
C THR A 385 14.13 -6.87 -13.26
N ASP A 386 15.14 -6.86 -12.39
CA ASP A 386 16.52 -7.15 -12.79
C ASP A 386 16.78 -8.66 -12.83
N PRO A 387 17.00 -9.27 -14.01
CA PRO A 387 17.30 -10.70 -14.12
C PRO A 387 18.57 -11.10 -13.38
N ASN A 388 19.52 -10.18 -13.17
CA ASN A 388 20.75 -10.45 -12.43
C ASN A 388 20.50 -10.65 -10.94
N VAL A 389 19.38 -10.16 -10.41
CA VAL A 389 18.97 -10.31 -9.02
C VAL A 389 18.01 -11.49 -8.90
N VAL A 390 16.83 -11.41 -9.52
CA VAL A 390 15.72 -12.33 -9.22
C VAL A 390 15.95 -13.76 -9.71
N ALA A 391 16.69 -13.95 -10.82
CA ALA A 391 16.97 -15.28 -11.35
C ALA A 391 17.80 -16.14 -10.39
N ARG A 392 18.66 -15.51 -9.56
CA ARG A 392 19.45 -16.20 -8.52
C ARG A 392 18.59 -16.89 -7.48
N TYR A 393 17.37 -16.40 -7.29
CA TYR A 393 16.41 -16.89 -6.31
C TYR A 393 15.25 -17.67 -6.97
N GLY A 394 15.35 -17.97 -8.27
CA GLY A 394 14.30 -18.67 -9.02
C GLY A 394 12.98 -17.89 -9.09
N LEU A 395 13.06 -16.55 -9.05
CA LEU A 395 11.93 -15.64 -9.13
C LEU A 395 11.80 -15.07 -10.55
N SER A 396 10.58 -14.71 -10.93
CA SER A 396 10.29 -14.13 -12.24
C SER A 396 10.52 -12.62 -12.25
N THR A 397 11.08 -12.10 -13.35
CA THR A 397 11.18 -10.65 -13.64
C THR A 397 9.84 -10.02 -14.03
N ASP A 398 8.84 -10.85 -14.33
CA ASP A 398 7.57 -10.40 -14.89
C ASP A 398 6.60 -9.82 -13.85
N VAL A 399 6.87 -10.01 -12.55
CA VAL A 399 5.94 -9.68 -11.45
C VAL A 399 5.46 -8.23 -11.51
N TYR A 400 6.37 -7.28 -11.78
CA TYR A 400 6.00 -5.87 -11.87
C TYR A 400 5.12 -5.56 -13.09
N ARG A 401 5.47 -6.13 -14.25
CA ARG A 401 4.67 -6.00 -15.48
C ARG A 401 3.27 -6.59 -15.25
N ASP A 402 3.20 -7.78 -14.68
CA ASP A 402 1.97 -8.49 -14.41
C ASP A 402 1.07 -7.72 -13.42
N TYR A 403 1.65 -7.12 -12.38
CA TYR A 403 0.95 -6.21 -11.47
C TYR A 403 0.38 -4.98 -12.20
N ARG A 404 1.20 -4.31 -13.00
CA ARG A 404 0.80 -3.12 -13.77
C ARG A 404 -0.33 -3.43 -14.75
N ASP A 405 -0.28 -4.60 -15.38
CA ASP A 405 -1.32 -5.06 -16.30
C ASP A 405 -2.63 -5.47 -15.57
N GLY A 406 -2.59 -5.63 -14.24
CA GLY A 406 -3.74 -6.02 -13.42
C GLY A 406 -4.67 -4.87 -13.05
N ILE A 407 -5.90 -5.20 -12.66
CA ILE A 407 -6.97 -4.23 -12.35
C ILE A 407 -6.60 -3.30 -11.19
N HIS A 408 -5.87 -3.76 -10.18
CA HIS A 408 -5.46 -2.92 -9.06
C HIS A 408 -4.57 -1.75 -9.49
N ALA A 409 -3.58 -2.00 -10.36
CA ALA A 409 -2.72 -0.95 -10.90
C ALA A 409 -3.49 -0.06 -11.89
N GLN A 410 -4.31 -0.63 -12.76
CA GLN A 410 -5.15 0.14 -13.70
C GLN A 410 -6.11 1.10 -12.98
N LEU A 411 -6.66 0.71 -11.82
CA LEU A 411 -7.50 1.60 -11.02
C LEU A 411 -6.68 2.70 -10.36
N ARG A 412 -5.45 2.41 -9.89
CA ARG A 412 -4.52 3.41 -9.34
C ARG A 412 -4.15 4.47 -10.38
N GLU A 413 -3.87 4.05 -11.60
CA GLU A 413 -3.51 4.95 -12.70
C GLU A 413 -4.66 5.90 -13.07
N LYS A 414 -5.91 5.45 -12.92
CA LYS A 414 -7.09 6.28 -13.18
C LYS A 414 -7.37 7.28 -12.07
N ASP A 415 -7.13 6.89 -10.82
CA ASP A 415 -7.29 7.75 -9.66
C ASP A 415 -6.18 7.46 -8.63
N PRO A 416 -5.13 8.30 -8.58
CA PRO A 416 -4.05 8.16 -7.62
C PRO A 416 -4.49 8.24 -6.15
N ASN A 417 -5.67 8.84 -5.88
CA ASN A 417 -6.24 8.90 -4.54
C ASN A 417 -7.12 7.68 -4.20
N ALA A 418 -7.40 6.82 -5.18
CA ALA A 418 -8.12 5.59 -4.94
C ALA A 418 -7.28 4.68 -4.03
N GLN A 419 -7.90 4.20 -2.96
CA GLN A 419 -7.32 3.25 -1.99
C GLN A 419 -7.17 1.85 -2.61
N THR A 420 -6.38 1.79 -3.68
CA THR A 420 -6.02 0.56 -4.40
C THR A 420 -4.80 -0.09 -3.75
N PRO A 421 -4.74 -1.43 -3.73
CA PRO A 421 -3.62 -2.14 -3.15
C PRO A 421 -2.38 -2.09 -4.07
N VAL A 422 -1.23 -1.80 -3.44
CA VAL A 422 0.13 -1.88 -3.96
C VAL A 422 0.86 -3.08 -3.34
N CYS A 423 2.12 -3.26 -3.70
CA CYS A 423 2.93 -4.41 -3.28
C CYS A 423 2.92 -4.59 -1.74
N THR A 424 3.01 -3.49 -1.00
CA THR A 424 3.08 -3.50 0.46
C THR A 424 1.76 -3.85 1.15
N ASP A 425 0.60 -3.68 0.52
CA ASP A 425 -0.68 -4.07 1.13
C ASP A 425 -0.89 -5.59 1.08
N CYS A 426 -0.26 -6.26 0.11
CA CYS A 426 -0.34 -7.71 -0.02
C CYS A 426 0.83 -8.40 0.69
N HIS A 427 2.06 -7.92 0.47
CA HIS A 427 3.26 -8.54 1.01
C HIS A 427 3.64 -7.99 2.38
N GLY A 428 3.06 -6.88 2.84
CA GLY A 428 3.54 -6.16 4.01
C GLY A 428 4.73 -5.24 3.67
N VAL A 429 5.11 -4.39 4.62
CA VAL A 429 6.10 -3.31 4.39
C VAL A 429 7.51 -3.77 4.75
N HIS A 430 7.71 -4.18 6.01
CA HIS A 430 9.02 -4.61 6.51
C HIS A 430 9.11 -6.12 6.71
N ASP A 431 7.99 -6.81 6.89
CA ASP A 431 7.90 -8.27 6.98
C ASP A 431 7.87 -8.97 5.62
N VAL A 432 7.61 -8.24 4.53
CA VAL A 432 7.69 -8.66 3.11
C VAL A 432 7.48 -10.17 2.92
N LYS A 433 6.25 -10.61 3.16
CA LYS A 433 5.85 -12.01 3.25
C LYS A 433 5.95 -12.72 1.91
N GLY A 434 6.56 -13.90 1.94
CA GLY A 434 6.49 -14.86 0.83
C GLY A 434 5.19 -15.66 0.85
N LEU A 435 4.16 -15.22 0.11
CA LEU A 435 2.84 -15.85 0.10
C LEU A 435 2.74 -17.14 -0.73
N ARG A 436 3.78 -17.49 -1.51
CA ARG A 436 3.77 -18.64 -2.43
C ARG A 436 3.51 -19.99 -1.75
N LYS A 437 3.82 -20.12 -0.45
CA LYS A 437 3.76 -21.39 0.29
C LYS A 437 2.40 -21.70 0.92
N SER A 438 1.45 -20.76 0.92
CA SER A 438 0.15 -20.96 1.57
C SER A 438 -0.99 -20.32 0.78
N THR A 439 -1.81 -21.16 0.14
CA THR A 439 -3.03 -20.74 -0.56
C THR A 439 -4.02 -20.05 0.37
N LEU A 440 -4.12 -20.50 1.63
CA LEU A 440 -4.97 -19.89 2.64
C LEU A 440 -4.46 -18.49 3.00
N ALA A 441 -3.17 -18.32 3.31
CA ALA A 441 -2.61 -17.02 3.67
C ALA A 441 -2.72 -16.01 2.51
N ALA A 442 -2.52 -16.48 1.26
CA ALA A 442 -2.75 -15.65 0.08
C ALA A 442 -4.22 -15.22 -0.04
N SER A 443 -5.18 -16.10 0.26
CA SER A 443 -6.60 -15.77 0.21
C SER A 443 -7.03 -14.83 1.35
N GLU A 444 -6.49 -15.00 2.55
CA GLU A 444 -6.69 -14.11 3.70
C GLU A 444 -6.14 -12.70 3.44
N THR A 445 -5.06 -12.59 2.66
CA THR A 445 -4.53 -11.29 2.23
C THR A 445 -5.57 -10.51 1.42
N CYS A 446 -6.26 -11.18 0.49
CA CYS A 446 -7.35 -10.56 -0.26
C CYS A 446 -8.52 -10.16 0.65
N ALA A 447 -8.77 -10.93 1.71
CA ALA A 447 -9.87 -10.72 2.63
C ALA A 447 -9.76 -9.42 3.45
N HIS A 448 -8.56 -8.82 3.57
CA HIS A 448 -8.40 -7.53 4.24
C HIS A 448 -9.24 -6.42 3.60
N CYS A 449 -9.39 -6.43 2.27
CA CYS A 449 -10.22 -5.48 1.53
C CYS A 449 -11.51 -6.12 1.02
N HIS A 450 -11.45 -7.36 0.55
CA HIS A 450 -12.61 -8.11 0.03
C HIS A 450 -13.32 -8.91 1.13
N THR A 451 -13.61 -8.26 2.26
CA THR A 451 -14.16 -8.90 3.47
C THR A 451 -15.50 -9.59 3.22
N ALA A 452 -16.43 -8.93 2.53
CA ALA A 452 -17.76 -9.46 2.23
C ALA A 452 -17.68 -10.69 1.33
N ILE A 453 -16.89 -10.58 0.25
CA ILE A 453 -16.67 -11.66 -0.72
C ILE A 453 -15.97 -12.85 -0.08
N TYR A 454 -14.97 -12.62 0.76
CA TYR A 454 -14.34 -13.69 1.52
C TYR A 454 -15.34 -14.37 2.46
N GLY A 455 -16.26 -13.61 3.07
CA GLY A 455 -17.37 -14.15 3.84
C GLY A 455 -18.29 -15.09 3.06
N GLU A 456 -18.59 -14.78 1.80
CA GLU A 456 -19.32 -15.68 0.88
C GLU A 456 -18.49 -16.90 0.50
N TYR A 457 -17.22 -16.70 0.13
CA TYR A 457 -16.32 -17.77 -0.27
C TYR A 457 -16.19 -18.88 0.78
N LYS A 458 -16.09 -18.50 2.06
CA LYS A 458 -16.04 -19.43 3.20
C LYS A 458 -17.26 -20.32 3.35
N GLN A 459 -18.40 -19.92 2.79
CA GLN A 459 -19.64 -20.69 2.85
C GLN A 459 -19.77 -21.68 1.68
N GLY A 460 -18.93 -21.55 0.66
CA GLY A 460 -18.83 -22.50 -0.44
C GLY A 460 -17.91 -23.68 -0.12
N VAL A 461 -18.05 -24.75 -0.89
CA VAL A 461 -17.32 -26.00 -0.69
C VAL A 461 -15.80 -25.84 -0.86
N HIS A 462 -15.36 -24.90 -1.72
CA HIS A 462 -13.94 -24.58 -1.88
C HIS A 462 -13.38 -23.87 -0.65
N GLY A 463 -14.06 -22.84 -0.15
CA GLY A 463 -13.56 -22.08 1.00
C GLY A 463 -13.58 -22.87 2.29
N GLU A 464 -14.63 -23.66 2.52
CA GLU A 464 -14.70 -24.58 3.67
C GLU A 464 -13.55 -25.60 3.63
N ALA A 465 -13.32 -26.22 2.47
CA ALA A 465 -12.22 -27.18 2.29
C ALA A 465 -10.85 -26.52 2.45
N LEU A 466 -10.65 -25.30 1.95
CA LEU A 466 -9.37 -24.60 2.05
C LEU A 466 -9.02 -24.29 3.51
N ILE A 467 -9.99 -23.80 4.27
CA ILE A 467 -9.81 -23.45 5.69
C ILE A 467 -9.58 -24.67 6.56
N THR A 468 -10.20 -25.80 6.21
CA THR A 468 -9.98 -27.09 6.91
C THR A 468 -8.66 -27.76 6.51
N GLY A 469 -7.85 -27.12 5.66
CA GLY A 469 -6.49 -27.54 5.34
C GLY A 469 -6.36 -28.41 4.10
N ASN A 470 -7.38 -28.48 3.24
CA ASN A 470 -7.27 -29.17 1.97
C ASN A 470 -6.51 -28.31 0.94
N PRO A 471 -5.32 -28.73 0.48
CA PRO A 471 -4.54 -27.96 -0.50
C PRO A 471 -5.04 -28.11 -1.94
N ASP A 472 -5.95 -29.04 -2.20
CA ASP A 472 -6.42 -29.39 -3.55
C ASP A 472 -7.51 -28.45 -4.08
N VAL A 473 -7.97 -27.50 -3.26
CA VAL A 473 -9.04 -26.57 -3.61
C VAL A 473 -8.50 -25.18 -3.92
N PRO A 474 -9.15 -24.43 -4.83
CA PRO A 474 -8.66 -23.13 -5.25
C PRO A 474 -8.88 -22.07 -4.17
N GLY A 475 -7.86 -21.23 -3.94
CA GLY A 475 -8.01 -19.93 -3.27
C GLY A 475 -8.25 -18.80 -4.28
N CYS A 476 -8.34 -17.56 -3.79
CA CYS A 476 -8.64 -16.39 -4.62
C CYS A 476 -7.67 -16.25 -5.81
N THR A 477 -6.39 -16.50 -5.57
CA THR A 477 -5.30 -16.35 -6.55
C THR A 477 -5.33 -17.38 -7.67
N TYR A 478 -6.07 -18.48 -7.51
CA TYR A 478 -6.21 -19.48 -8.57
C TYR A 478 -7.18 -18.99 -9.66
N CYS A 479 -8.31 -18.42 -9.25
CA CYS A 479 -9.33 -17.93 -10.18
C CYS A 479 -9.00 -16.53 -10.72
N HIS A 480 -8.43 -15.67 -9.88
CA HIS A 480 -8.13 -14.28 -10.23
C HIS A 480 -6.66 -14.04 -10.57
N GLY A 481 -5.74 -14.98 -10.35
CA GLY A 481 -4.31 -14.68 -10.39
C GLY A 481 -3.84 -13.95 -9.12
N ALA A 482 -2.53 -13.88 -8.92
CA ALA A 482 -1.92 -13.22 -7.76
C ALA A 482 -1.41 -11.82 -8.09
N HIS A 483 -0.56 -11.71 -9.12
CA HIS A 483 0.00 -10.43 -9.55
C HIS A 483 -0.71 -9.88 -10.79
N LYS A 484 -1.04 -10.73 -11.77
CA LYS A 484 -1.87 -10.34 -12.93
C LYS A 484 -3.35 -10.60 -12.67
N ILE A 485 -4.00 -9.70 -11.93
CA ILE A 485 -5.43 -9.82 -11.62
C ILE A 485 -6.25 -9.20 -12.75
N PRO A 486 -6.98 -9.98 -13.57
CA PRO A 486 -7.82 -9.42 -14.63
C PRO A 486 -9.04 -8.73 -14.03
N ASP A 487 -9.62 -7.77 -14.76
CA ASP A 487 -10.91 -7.20 -14.38
C ASP A 487 -12.02 -8.26 -14.53
N PRO A 488 -12.66 -8.68 -13.42
CA PRO A 488 -13.66 -9.75 -13.45
C PRO A 488 -14.96 -9.34 -14.17
N ASN A 489 -15.15 -8.05 -14.48
CA ASN A 489 -16.34 -7.55 -15.16
C ASN A 489 -16.24 -7.59 -16.69
N THR A 490 -15.09 -8.03 -17.21
CA THR A 490 -14.84 -8.02 -18.65
C THR A 490 -15.49 -9.20 -19.37
N PRO A 491 -15.96 -9.02 -20.63
CA PRO A 491 -16.43 -10.11 -21.47
C PRO A 491 -15.42 -11.26 -21.61
N GLN A 492 -14.13 -10.91 -21.70
CA GLN A 492 -12.99 -11.82 -21.83
C GLN A 492 -12.91 -12.73 -20.61
N PHE A 493 -12.98 -12.14 -19.40
CA PHE A 493 -12.96 -12.92 -18.16
C PHE A 493 -14.14 -13.89 -18.12
N ARG A 494 -15.36 -13.41 -18.43
CA ARG A 494 -16.59 -14.23 -18.43
C ARG A 494 -16.47 -15.46 -19.34
N ILE A 495 -16.06 -15.30 -20.60
CA ILE A 495 -15.95 -16.44 -21.53
C ILE A 495 -14.74 -17.35 -21.21
N GLY A 496 -13.76 -16.86 -20.46
CA GLY A 496 -12.62 -17.64 -19.97
C GLY A 496 -12.93 -18.46 -18.71
N GLN A 497 -13.96 -18.09 -17.94
CA GLN A 497 -14.32 -18.77 -16.67
C GLN A 497 -14.45 -20.30 -16.77
N PRO A 498 -15.09 -20.89 -17.80
CA PRO A 498 -15.18 -22.34 -17.90
C PRO A 498 -13.83 -23.06 -17.90
N ASP A 499 -12.80 -22.45 -18.49
CA ASP A 499 -11.46 -23.04 -18.54
C ASP A 499 -10.77 -23.01 -17.16
N LEU A 500 -11.06 -21.99 -16.34
CA LEU A 500 -10.58 -21.90 -14.94
C LEU A 500 -11.16 -23.02 -14.07
N CYS A 501 -12.41 -23.40 -14.31
CA CYS A 501 -13.02 -24.53 -13.61
C CYS A 501 -12.45 -25.87 -14.14
N ALA A 502 -12.26 -25.95 -15.45
CA ALA A 502 -11.81 -27.15 -16.14
C ALA A 502 -10.42 -27.62 -15.70
N SER A 503 -9.53 -26.70 -15.30
CA SER A 503 -8.17 -27.03 -14.89
C SER A 503 -8.10 -28.00 -13.70
N CYS A 504 -9.12 -28.00 -12.83
CA CYS A 504 -9.26 -28.98 -11.76
C CYS A 504 -10.39 -29.98 -12.06
N HIS A 505 -11.55 -29.50 -12.53
CA HIS A 505 -12.73 -30.35 -12.70
C HIS A 505 -12.69 -31.25 -13.94
N SER A 506 -11.67 -31.13 -14.79
CA SER A 506 -11.39 -32.11 -15.86
C SER A 506 -10.20 -33.01 -15.56
N ASP A 507 -9.54 -32.82 -14.40
CA ASP A 507 -8.44 -33.67 -13.97
C ASP A 507 -8.99 -34.95 -13.36
N ALA A 508 -8.81 -36.07 -14.07
CA ALA A 508 -9.31 -37.37 -13.66
C ALA A 508 -8.67 -37.86 -12.35
N ALA A 509 -7.39 -37.60 -12.12
CA ALA A 509 -6.69 -38.05 -10.91
C ALA A 509 -7.17 -37.25 -9.69
N LEU A 510 -7.30 -35.93 -9.84
CA LEU A 510 -7.79 -35.05 -8.78
C LEU A 510 -9.25 -35.36 -8.44
N MET A 511 -10.13 -35.41 -9.45
CA MET A 511 -11.56 -35.64 -9.23
C MET A 511 -11.85 -37.03 -8.65
N ALA A 512 -11.07 -38.06 -9.02
CA ALA A 512 -11.21 -39.40 -8.46
C ALA A 512 -11.01 -39.45 -6.93
N LYS A 513 -10.09 -38.65 -6.38
CA LYS A 513 -9.87 -38.53 -4.92
C LYS A 513 -11.13 -38.12 -4.16
N TYR A 514 -11.99 -37.34 -4.81
CA TYR A 514 -13.22 -36.80 -4.23
C TYR A 514 -14.49 -37.50 -4.73
N GLY A 515 -14.36 -38.55 -5.55
CA GLY A 515 -15.51 -39.24 -6.15
C GLY A 515 -16.32 -38.34 -7.10
N LEU A 516 -15.70 -37.29 -7.64
CA LEU A 516 -16.34 -36.35 -8.56
C LEU A 516 -16.12 -36.79 -10.01
N SER A 517 -17.03 -36.39 -10.90
CA SER A 517 -16.85 -36.64 -12.33
C SER A 517 -15.85 -35.65 -12.92
N HIS A 518 -14.89 -36.15 -13.69
CA HIS A 518 -14.00 -35.31 -14.50
C HIS A 518 -14.60 -34.95 -15.88
N ASP A 519 -15.79 -35.49 -16.20
CA ASP A 519 -16.45 -35.26 -17.48
C ASP A 519 -17.27 -33.96 -17.52
N VAL A 520 -17.24 -33.14 -16.46
CA VAL A 520 -18.14 -31.99 -16.34
C VAL A 520 -17.85 -30.92 -17.40
N TYR A 521 -16.58 -30.66 -17.71
CA TYR A 521 -16.22 -29.68 -18.74
C TYR A 521 -16.54 -30.19 -20.16
N VAL A 522 -16.26 -31.46 -20.44
CA VAL A 522 -16.57 -32.02 -21.77
C VAL A 522 -18.08 -32.09 -22.00
N THR A 523 -18.88 -32.43 -20.98
CA THR A 523 -20.34 -32.45 -21.10
C THR A 523 -20.92 -31.03 -21.23
N TYR A 524 -20.37 -30.04 -20.52
CA TYR A 524 -20.73 -28.63 -20.70
C TYR A 524 -20.41 -28.13 -22.12
N THR A 525 -19.20 -28.37 -22.63
CA THR A 525 -18.81 -27.89 -23.96
C THR A 525 -19.56 -28.56 -25.12
N GLN A 526 -20.24 -29.67 -24.85
CA GLN A 526 -21.09 -30.39 -25.81
C GLN A 526 -22.56 -29.98 -25.75
N GLU A 527 -23.00 -29.23 -24.75
CA GLU A 527 -24.34 -28.66 -24.71
C GLU A 527 -24.39 -27.25 -25.31
N PHE A 528 -25.59 -26.69 -25.47
CA PHE A 528 -25.83 -25.47 -26.23
C PHE A 528 -25.14 -24.24 -25.64
N HIS A 529 -25.13 -24.07 -24.31
CA HIS A 529 -24.50 -22.93 -23.66
C HIS A 529 -22.96 -23.01 -23.85
N GLY A 530 -22.35 -24.13 -23.47
CA GLY A 530 -20.91 -24.33 -23.63
C GLY A 530 -20.43 -24.27 -25.08
N MET A 531 -21.16 -24.84 -26.04
CA MET A 531 -20.81 -24.77 -27.46
C MET A 531 -20.82 -23.33 -27.99
N THR A 532 -21.82 -22.54 -27.58
CA THR A 532 -21.91 -21.13 -27.95
C THR A 532 -20.76 -20.33 -27.31
N VAL A 533 -20.42 -20.57 -26.05
CA VAL A 533 -19.25 -19.93 -25.42
C VAL A 533 -17.95 -20.27 -26.17
N GLN A 534 -17.76 -21.53 -26.61
CA GLN A 534 -16.58 -21.91 -27.40
C GLN A 534 -16.55 -21.24 -28.78
N LEU A 535 -17.71 -21.08 -29.43
CA LEU A 535 -17.83 -20.30 -30.66
C LEU A 535 -17.41 -18.84 -30.44
N TYR A 536 -17.86 -18.23 -29.34
CA TYR A 536 -17.50 -16.85 -29.00
C TYR A 536 -16.00 -16.68 -28.80
N LYS A 537 -15.36 -17.59 -28.05
CA LYS A 537 -13.91 -17.60 -27.87
C LYS A 537 -13.15 -17.70 -29.19
N THR A 538 -13.64 -18.53 -30.11
CA THR A 538 -12.99 -18.78 -31.41
C THR A 538 -13.18 -17.61 -32.39
N LYS A 539 -14.36 -16.98 -32.40
CA LYS A 539 -14.71 -15.92 -33.35
C LYS A 539 -14.30 -14.52 -32.88
N TRP A 540 -14.31 -14.28 -31.57
CA TRP A 540 -13.98 -12.99 -30.97
C TRP A 540 -12.96 -13.18 -29.83
N PRO A 541 -11.72 -13.59 -30.15
CA PRO A 541 -10.70 -13.90 -29.13
C PRO A 541 -10.28 -12.67 -28.30
N SER A 542 -10.49 -11.45 -28.81
CA SER A 542 -10.26 -10.20 -28.07
C SER A 542 -11.51 -9.70 -27.31
N ALA A 543 -12.62 -10.43 -27.35
CA ALA A 543 -13.94 -10.20 -26.73
C ALA A 543 -14.41 -8.73 -26.59
N SER A 544 -14.50 -8.01 -27.72
CA SER A 544 -15.24 -6.74 -27.78
C SER A 544 -16.76 -6.89 -27.66
N ILE A 545 -17.27 -8.13 -27.56
CA ILE A 545 -18.70 -8.46 -27.51
C ILE A 545 -18.99 -9.27 -26.25
N TYR A 546 -19.98 -8.84 -25.49
CA TYR A 546 -20.45 -9.55 -24.30
C TYR A 546 -21.22 -10.82 -24.69
N CYS A 547 -20.84 -11.96 -24.11
CA CYS A 547 -21.56 -13.23 -24.28
C CYS A 547 -22.56 -13.41 -23.14
N TYR A 548 -23.85 -13.32 -23.46
CA TYR A 548 -24.94 -13.52 -22.49
C TYR A 548 -25.26 -14.99 -22.22
N GLU A 549 -24.52 -15.89 -22.87
CA GLU A 549 -24.70 -17.32 -22.70
C GLU A 549 -24.30 -17.76 -21.29
N ALA A 550 -24.97 -18.80 -20.79
CA ALA A 550 -24.72 -19.29 -19.44
C ALA A 550 -23.34 -19.95 -19.34
N VAL A 551 -22.55 -19.52 -18.36
CA VAL A 551 -21.30 -20.14 -17.92
C VAL A 551 -21.48 -20.78 -16.55
N CYS A 552 -20.45 -21.49 -16.07
CA CYS A 552 -20.49 -22.25 -14.82
C CYS A 552 -21.04 -21.41 -13.64
N THR A 553 -20.62 -20.16 -13.53
CA THR A 553 -20.97 -19.26 -12.42
C THR A 553 -22.43 -18.79 -12.43
N ASP A 554 -23.11 -18.77 -13.58
CA ASP A 554 -24.52 -18.35 -13.66
C ASP A 554 -25.45 -19.37 -12.97
N CYS A 555 -25.05 -20.65 -13.01
CA CYS A 555 -25.72 -21.76 -12.36
C CYS A 555 -25.17 -22.01 -10.95
N HIS A 556 -23.85 -22.12 -10.78
CA HIS A 556 -23.24 -22.54 -9.51
C HIS A 556 -23.00 -21.41 -8.49
N GLY A 557 -23.14 -20.15 -8.91
CA GLY A 557 -22.67 -19.00 -8.14
C GLY A 557 -21.19 -18.68 -8.42
N ILE A 558 -20.72 -17.56 -7.86
CA ILE A 558 -19.38 -17.03 -8.13
C ILE A 558 -18.42 -17.39 -6.99
N HIS A 559 -18.65 -16.83 -5.80
CA HIS A 559 -17.80 -17.06 -4.64
C HIS A 559 -18.40 -18.08 -3.66
N GLU A 560 -19.73 -18.10 -3.53
CA GLU A 560 -20.46 -19.07 -2.70
C GLU A 560 -20.85 -20.34 -3.48
N ILE A 561 -19.86 -21.06 -4.02
CA ILE A 561 -20.14 -22.29 -4.78
C ILE A 561 -20.50 -23.42 -3.81
N ARG A 562 -21.78 -23.79 -3.77
CA ARG A 562 -22.31 -24.84 -2.89
C ARG A 562 -22.48 -26.17 -3.63
N SER A 563 -22.43 -27.27 -2.87
CA SER A 563 -22.74 -28.62 -3.39
C SER A 563 -24.15 -28.66 -3.99
N HIS A 564 -24.36 -29.47 -5.04
CA HIS A 564 -25.70 -29.69 -5.60
C HIS A 564 -26.66 -30.40 -4.65
N THR A 565 -26.15 -30.99 -3.57
CA THR A 565 -26.95 -31.61 -2.49
C THR A 565 -27.31 -30.64 -1.37
N ASP A 566 -26.74 -29.43 -1.37
CA ASP A 566 -27.06 -28.40 -0.38
C ASP A 566 -28.40 -27.74 -0.76
N PRO A 567 -29.41 -27.73 0.13
CA PRO A 567 -30.70 -27.06 -0.13
C PRO A 567 -30.59 -25.57 -0.43
N LYS A 568 -29.49 -24.90 -0.07
CA LYS A 568 -29.23 -23.48 -0.39
C LYS A 568 -28.57 -23.29 -1.76
N SER A 569 -28.11 -24.37 -2.40
CA SER A 569 -27.46 -24.29 -3.70
C SER A 569 -28.45 -23.95 -4.79
N SER A 570 -28.07 -23.04 -5.69
CA SER A 570 -28.83 -22.71 -6.90
C SER A 570 -28.96 -23.88 -7.87
N VAL A 571 -28.05 -24.86 -7.79
CA VAL A 571 -28.10 -26.10 -8.58
C VAL A 571 -28.69 -27.28 -7.82
N HIS A 572 -29.26 -27.04 -6.63
CA HIS A 572 -30.10 -28.04 -5.97
C HIS A 572 -31.31 -28.37 -6.84
N PRO A 573 -31.76 -29.64 -6.95
CA PRO A 573 -32.90 -30.02 -7.79
C PRO A 573 -34.15 -29.15 -7.59
N ASP A 574 -34.44 -28.77 -6.34
CA ASP A 574 -35.60 -27.93 -6.00
C ASP A 574 -35.43 -26.44 -6.39
N ASN A 575 -34.18 -25.99 -6.56
CA ASN A 575 -33.86 -24.59 -6.83
C ASN A 575 -33.48 -24.33 -8.31
N LEU A 576 -33.08 -25.37 -9.04
CA LEU A 576 -32.48 -25.28 -10.36
C LEU A 576 -33.33 -24.50 -11.37
N ILE A 577 -34.67 -24.65 -11.33
CA ILE A 577 -35.56 -23.93 -12.23
C ILE A 577 -35.45 -22.41 -12.06
N TYR A 578 -35.20 -21.91 -10.85
CA TYR A 578 -35.02 -20.49 -10.60
C TYR A 578 -33.72 -19.96 -11.21
N ALA A 579 -32.67 -20.78 -11.25
CA ALA A 579 -31.45 -20.46 -11.98
C ALA A 579 -31.71 -20.36 -13.49
N CYS A 580 -32.41 -21.35 -14.07
CA CYS A 580 -32.78 -21.32 -15.49
C CYS A 580 -33.60 -20.08 -15.86
N ARG A 581 -34.53 -19.67 -14.97
CA ARG A 581 -35.43 -18.52 -15.21
C ARG A 581 -34.74 -17.16 -15.23
N LYS A 582 -33.49 -17.06 -14.78
CA LYS A 582 -32.70 -15.83 -14.95
C LYS A 582 -32.56 -15.45 -16.43
N CYS A 583 -32.43 -16.45 -17.31
CA CYS A 583 -32.31 -16.27 -18.77
C CYS A 583 -33.52 -16.81 -19.55
N HIS A 584 -34.31 -17.72 -18.96
CA HIS A 584 -35.54 -18.27 -19.54
C HIS A 584 -36.77 -17.96 -18.67
N PRO A 585 -37.27 -16.72 -18.63
CA PRO A 585 -38.31 -16.29 -17.69
C PRO A 585 -39.60 -17.13 -17.77
N ASP A 586 -39.96 -17.58 -18.97
CA ASP A 586 -41.19 -18.33 -19.25
C ASP A 586 -41.03 -19.85 -19.09
N ALA A 587 -39.86 -20.33 -18.65
CA ALA A 587 -39.60 -21.76 -18.49
C ALA A 587 -40.54 -22.38 -17.44
N PRO A 588 -41.32 -23.42 -17.78
CA PRO A 588 -42.20 -24.09 -16.82
C PRO A 588 -41.40 -24.95 -15.84
N ALA A 589 -42.00 -25.40 -14.73
CA ALA A 589 -41.29 -26.11 -13.65
C ALA A 589 -40.52 -27.35 -14.14
N GLN A 590 -41.09 -28.08 -15.09
CA GLN A 590 -40.50 -29.26 -15.71
C GLN A 590 -39.35 -28.96 -16.68
N PHE A 591 -39.07 -27.71 -17.03
CA PHE A 591 -38.03 -27.36 -17.99
C PHE A 591 -36.65 -27.90 -17.57
N ALA A 592 -36.30 -27.75 -16.29
CA ALA A 592 -35.05 -28.24 -15.74
C ALA A 592 -34.96 -29.79 -15.69
N SER A 593 -36.09 -30.49 -15.74
CA SER A 593 -36.12 -31.96 -15.66
C SER A 593 -35.58 -32.66 -16.92
N ALA A 594 -35.54 -31.95 -18.05
CA ALA A 594 -34.97 -32.46 -19.31
C ALA A 594 -33.43 -32.40 -19.34
N TRP A 595 -32.81 -31.67 -18.41
CA TRP A 595 -31.36 -31.53 -18.32
C TRP A 595 -30.76 -32.67 -17.50
N ALA A 596 -29.84 -33.43 -18.11
CA ALA A 596 -29.17 -34.57 -17.46
C ALA A 596 -28.05 -34.16 -16.48
N GLY A 597 -27.89 -32.85 -16.23
CA GLY A 597 -26.76 -32.29 -15.50
C GLY A 597 -25.44 -32.42 -16.29
N HIS A 598 -24.32 -32.19 -15.60
CA HIS A 598 -22.97 -32.38 -16.16
C HIS A 598 -22.51 -33.84 -16.11
N TYR A 599 -23.34 -34.74 -16.61
CA TYR A 599 -23.06 -36.18 -16.63
C TYR A 599 -23.32 -36.76 -18.01
N LYS A 600 -22.53 -37.78 -18.36
CA LYS A 600 -22.74 -38.54 -19.59
C LYS A 600 -24.13 -39.18 -19.58
N VAL A 601 -24.81 -39.07 -20.72
CA VAL A 601 -26.08 -39.77 -20.95
C VAL A 601 -25.78 -41.27 -21.08
N THR A 602 -26.12 -42.03 -20.04
CA THR A 602 -26.05 -43.50 -20.05
C THR A 602 -27.44 -44.11 -19.93
N ARG A 603 -27.54 -45.40 -20.20
CA ARG A 603 -28.79 -46.17 -20.05
C ARG A 603 -29.32 -46.11 -18.62
N GLU A 604 -28.43 -46.07 -17.63
CA GLU A 604 -28.76 -46.11 -16.20
C GLU A 604 -29.23 -44.74 -15.70
N ARG A 605 -28.60 -43.65 -16.17
CA ARG A 605 -28.85 -42.30 -15.67
C ARG A 605 -29.93 -41.55 -16.44
N ALA A 606 -29.97 -41.71 -17.75
CA ALA A 606 -30.90 -41.02 -18.64
C ALA A 606 -31.38 -41.98 -19.75
N PRO A 607 -32.16 -43.03 -19.40
CA PRO A 607 -32.54 -44.10 -20.33
C PRO A 607 -33.26 -43.58 -21.57
N LEU A 608 -34.22 -42.67 -21.39
CA LEU A 608 -35.00 -42.13 -22.51
C LEU A 608 -34.10 -41.40 -23.50
N THR A 609 -33.30 -40.44 -23.01
CA THR A 609 -32.37 -39.66 -23.84
C THR A 609 -31.32 -40.56 -24.50
N TYR A 610 -30.85 -41.59 -23.80
CA TYR A 610 -29.92 -42.58 -24.35
C TYR A 610 -30.50 -43.31 -25.57
N TYR A 611 -31.72 -43.84 -25.48
CA TYR A 611 -32.34 -44.55 -26.59
C TYR A 611 -32.73 -43.63 -27.75
N VAL A 612 -33.14 -42.39 -27.47
CA VAL A 612 -33.39 -41.38 -28.50
C VAL A 612 -32.09 -41.06 -29.25
N ASN A 613 -31.00 -40.83 -28.52
CA ASN A 613 -29.68 -40.60 -29.14
C ASN A 613 -29.25 -41.79 -29.98
N LEU A 614 -29.35 -43.02 -29.46
CA LEU A 614 -28.99 -44.24 -30.19
C LEU A 614 -29.80 -44.38 -31.49
N PHE A 615 -31.11 -44.10 -31.44
CA PHE A 615 -31.97 -44.11 -32.61
C PHE A 615 -31.47 -43.15 -33.71
N TYR A 616 -31.18 -41.90 -33.35
CA TYR A 616 -30.68 -40.91 -34.31
C TYR A 616 -29.25 -41.20 -34.79
N THR A 617 -28.39 -41.73 -33.92
CA THR A 617 -27.03 -42.16 -34.30
C THR A 617 -27.04 -43.24 -35.38
N ILE A 618 -28.07 -44.10 -35.41
CA ILE A 618 -28.23 -45.13 -36.45
C ILE A 618 -28.97 -44.57 -37.66
N LEU A 619 -30.07 -43.84 -37.44
CA LEU A 619 -30.94 -43.36 -38.50
C LEU A 619 -30.24 -42.37 -39.43
N ILE A 620 -29.50 -41.40 -38.89
CA ILE A 620 -28.89 -40.32 -39.68
C ILE A 620 -27.86 -40.88 -40.68
N PRO A 621 -26.86 -41.69 -40.29
CA PRO A 621 -25.92 -42.29 -41.23
C PRO A 621 -26.59 -43.23 -42.23
N LEU A 622 -27.62 -43.96 -41.82
CA LEU A 622 -28.37 -44.84 -42.72
C LEU A 622 -29.07 -44.04 -43.82
N VAL A 623 -29.76 -42.96 -43.47
CA VAL A 623 -30.45 -42.09 -44.44
C VAL A 623 -29.44 -41.40 -45.35
N ILE A 624 -28.39 -40.80 -44.80
CA ILE A 624 -27.33 -40.13 -45.59
C ILE A 624 -26.62 -41.14 -46.50
N GLY A 625 -26.29 -42.32 -45.99
CA GLY A 625 -25.64 -43.38 -46.76
C GLY A 625 -26.51 -43.90 -47.91
N ALA A 626 -27.81 -44.12 -47.65
CA ALA A 626 -28.77 -44.51 -48.69
C ALA A 626 -28.92 -43.42 -49.77
N MET A 627 -29.01 -42.15 -49.36
CA MET A 627 -29.06 -41.02 -50.30
C MET A 627 -27.76 -40.89 -51.12
N ALA A 628 -26.60 -41.03 -50.48
CA ALA A 628 -25.31 -41.00 -51.16
C ALA A 628 -25.20 -42.15 -52.17
N PHE A 629 -25.59 -43.37 -51.79
CA PHE A 629 -25.64 -44.52 -52.68
C PHE A 629 -26.56 -44.28 -53.88
N PHE A 630 -27.76 -43.74 -53.64
CA PHE A 630 -28.70 -43.38 -54.71
C PHE A 630 -28.11 -42.34 -55.67
N VAL A 631 -27.47 -41.29 -55.15
CA VAL A 631 -26.84 -40.25 -55.97
C VAL A 631 -25.66 -40.82 -56.77
N LEU A 632 -24.80 -41.61 -56.15
CA LEU A 632 -23.63 -42.21 -56.82
C LEU A 632 -24.05 -43.20 -57.91
N THR A 633 -25.09 -44.00 -57.68
CA THR A 633 -25.62 -44.92 -58.70
C THR A 633 -26.29 -44.18 -59.86
N ASP A 634 -26.99 -43.06 -59.60
CA ASP A 634 -27.52 -42.21 -60.68
C ASP A 634 -26.40 -41.55 -61.50
N ILE A 635 -25.37 -41.01 -60.84
CA ILE A 635 -24.20 -40.44 -61.52
C ILE A 635 -23.50 -41.51 -62.38
N GLY A 636 -23.25 -42.69 -61.81
CA GLY A 636 -22.65 -43.82 -62.54
C GLY A 636 -23.47 -44.22 -63.76
N ARG A 637 -24.80 -44.32 -63.62
CA ARG A 637 -25.71 -44.58 -64.74
C ARG A 637 -25.62 -43.51 -65.83
N ARG A 638 -25.57 -42.23 -65.47
CA ARG A 638 -25.44 -41.12 -66.44
C ARG A 638 -24.11 -41.17 -67.19
N ILE A 639 -23.01 -41.47 -66.49
CA ILE A 639 -21.67 -41.63 -67.09
C ILE A 639 -21.67 -42.78 -68.09
N VAL A 640 -22.19 -43.97 -67.70
CA VAL A 640 -22.29 -45.13 -68.59
C VAL A 640 -23.14 -44.80 -69.83
N ASN A 641 -24.27 -44.12 -69.65
CA ASN A 641 -25.13 -43.73 -70.77
C ASN A 641 -24.47 -42.69 -71.70
N HIS A 642 -23.65 -41.78 -71.16
CA HIS A 642 -22.88 -40.84 -71.96
C HIS A 642 -21.84 -41.56 -72.84
N PHE A 643 -21.06 -42.48 -72.26
CA PHE A 643 -20.09 -43.29 -73.01
C PHE A 643 -20.74 -44.24 -74.02
N LYS A 644 -21.93 -44.78 -73.72
CA LYS A 644 -22.68 -45.61 -74.69
C LYS A 644 -23.22 -44.80 -75.87
N ARG A 645 -23.62 -43.53 -75.66
CA ARG A 645 -24.07 -42.63 -76.74
C ARG A 645 -22.93 -42.14 -77.63
N GLY A 646 -21.73 -41.91 -77.07
CA GLY A 646 -20.54 -41.54 -77.85
C GLY A 646 -19.91 -42.69 -78.67
N LYS A 647 -20.30 -43.95 -78.43
CA LYS A 647 -19.89 -45.12 -79.24
C LYS A 647 -20.88 -45.47 -80.35
N ALA A 648 -22.05 -44.84 -80.38
CA ALA A 648 -23.13 -45.09 -81.35
C ALA A 648 -23.22 -44.00 -82.43
N SER A 649 -22.17 -43.18 -82.56
CA SER A 649 -22.03 -42.09 -83.53
C SER A 649 -20.74 -42.26 -84.32
#